data_AF-A0A7W8YIH7-F1
#
_entry.id   AF-A0A7W8YIH7-F1
#
_cell.length_a   1.000
_cell.length_b   1.000
_cell.length_c   1.000
_cell.angle_alpha   90.00
_cell.angle_beta   90.00
_cell.angle_gamma   90.00
#
_symmetry.space_group_name_H-M   'P 1'
#
loop_
_entity.id
_entity.type
_entity.pdbx_description
1 polymer ?
#
loop_
_entity_poly.entity_id
_entity_poly.type
_entity_poly.pdbx_seq_one_letter_code
_entity_poly.pdbx_strand_id
1 'polypeptide(L)'
;MNIFKRYLTPLLVSAGLLAMAALAGCGGGSDQGREPILGLPGATLSSLAVTPATATVAIGAGQQFSAIATYSDGSSQDVSAKAAWTSATPASASVNPGTGLGIGIAAGGSAVNATFGGMSATAQLTVSPAVLKAIAIAPLTPSVAIGGTQQFAVTGTFSDGSTHDVTAVSAFASATPATASIAAGGLALGKVAGATQITATTGALSASTVLTVTPAVLLSIAVTPQNPTVLIAATRQLTVIATYSDGTTPDVSATSNYSAANAASAKVGANGLVTGVAAGNSVMTASFGGKTANTTVTVPAATIIGIAVTPATASIAVGAQQQFLATATYSDNSTANVTASVLWTSTAPAKATVLNTGAATGVTAGVTNITATSGGLSASAILTVRAVVPPPPAVLVSIAVTPQNPTVLIAATRQLAVVATYSDSSTADVTAGSSFVSATPASASVAGSGLVTGVTAGNSLVTASFNGMQASTTVTVPAATLVSIAVTPANASIAVGAVQQFVATATYSDNSNAVITTTATWSSGTIASATVLNTGIATGVTAGTSTITATVGSHTGNALLTVTAAAIPPVLNPIDLGRAAPFGVLAGTSITNNSGGTTFINGDVGSPSQTVDPTQAAGFNNYKSGAILAGAMTDLQAAITDGNSRNCDVSFAGGVDLGGLTFGPGVYCYAGAISITGTVTLNGPGVYIFRTALTLNSTVNSVVALNNGATADNLTWLPVGPTTLAANSVFKGNILGQSAAITVGDNTTLLNGRVLTAAAVTLRNNQITK
;
A
#
# COMPACT_ATOMS: atom_id res chain seq x y z
N MET A 1 -51.27 47.97 -8.89
CA MET A 1 -50.66 49.04 -8.07
C MET A 1 -50.29 50.18 -9.02
N ASN A 2 -50.92 51.35 -8.82
CA ASN A 2 -50.85 52.54 -9.68
C ASN A 2 -49.42 53.08 -9.83
N ILE A 3 -49.16 53.87 -10.89
CA ILE A 3 -48.63 55.26 -10.80
C ILE A 3 -48.39 55.87 -12.22
N PHE A 4 -49.23 56.87 -12.52
CA PHE A 4 -48.93 58.22 -13.08
C PHE A 4 -48.52 58.55 -14.54
N LYS A 5 -49.12 59.71 -14.94
CA LYS A 5 -48.59 60.87 -15.71
C LYS A 5 -48.59 60.72 -17.25
N ARG A 6 -48.93 61.72 -18.07
CA ARG A 6 -49.57 63.07 -17.98
C ARG A 6 -49.45 63.64 -19.42
N TYR A 7 -50.42 64.47 -19.78
CA TYR A 7 -50.28 65.72 -20.57
C TYR A 7 -50.26 65.77 -22.11
N LEU A 8 -51.10 66.73 -22.55
CA LEU A 8 -50.94 67.79 -23.56
C LEU A 8 -51.21 67.50 -25.06
N THR A 9 -52.36 68.00 -25.51
CA THR A 9 -52.63 68.73 -26.77
C THR A 9 -51.64 69.91 -27.00
N PRO A 10 -51.58 70.65 -28.14
CA PRO A 10 -52.52 70.76 -29.29
C PRO A 10 -51.86 70.97 -30.69
N LEU A 11 -52.69 71.27 -31.71
CA LEU A 11 -52.61 72.44 -32.63
C LEU A 11 -52.54 72.19 -34.17
N LEU A 12 -53.24 73.08 -34.90
CA LEU A 12 -53.18 73.50 -36.33
C LEU A 12 -54.09 72.73 -37.31
N VAL A 13 -55.23 73.23 -37.85
CA VAL A 13 -55.60 74.53 -38.51
C VAL A 13 -54.65 74.80 -39.68
N SER A 14 -54.99 74.98 -40.96
CA SER A 14 -56.19 75.39 -41.72
C SER A 14 -55.83 75.33 -43.21
N ALA A 15 -56.82 75.22 -44.11
CA ALA A 15 -57.02 76.16 -45.25
C ALA A 15 -57.97 75.54 -46.28
N GLY A 16 -59.20 76.07 -46.34
CA GLY A 16 -60.08 75.96 -47.50
C GLY A 16 -59.89 77.17 -48.40
N LEU A 17 -59.90 76.91 -49.71
CA LEU A 17 -59.94 77.93 -50.76
C LEU A 17 -61.42 78.21 -51.10
N LEU A 18 -61.81 79.49 -51.10
CA LEU A 18 -63.12 79.98 -51.54
C LEU A 18 -62.95 80.68 -52.90
N ALA A 19 -63.91 80.51 -53.82
CA ALA A 19 -64.00 81.30 -55.05
C ALA A 19 -65.43 81.82 -55.28
N MET A 20 -65.52 83.15 -55.33
CA MET A 20 -66.29 84.02 -56.25
C MET A 20 -67.79 83.76 -56.46
N ALA A 21 -68.66 84.71 -56.07
CA ALA A 21 -69.11 85.91 -56.83
C ALA A 21 -70.51 85.63 -57.43
N ALA A 22 -71.42 86.57 -57.73
CA ALA A 22 -71.41 88.02 -57.84
C ALA A 22 -72.89 88.49 -58.03
N LEU A 23 -73.12 89.80 -57.87
CA LEU A 23 -74.14 90.64 -58.54
C LEU A 23 -75.63 90.41 -58.20
N ALA A 24 -76.53 91.39 -58.20
CA ALA A 24 -76.56 92.81 -58.53
C ALA A 24 -77.75 93.40 -57.72
N GLY A 25 -77.67 94.61 -57.16
CA GLY A 25 -78.03 95.88 -57.82
C GLY A 25 -79.35 96.37 -57.21
N CYS A 26 -79.72 97.65 -57.08
CA CYS A 26 -79.14 98.98 -57.18
C CYS A 26 -80.36 99.93 -57.19
N GLY A 27 -80.26 101.14 -56.62
CA GLY A 27 -81.16 102.27 -56.93
C GLY A 27 -82.44 102.33 -56.08
N GLY A 28 -82.75 103.38 -55.32
CA GLY A 28 -82.30 104.76 -55.37
C GLY A 28 -83.40 105.65 -55.98
N GLY A 29 -83.68 106.80 -55.36
CA GLY A 29 -84.35 107.92 -56.04
C GLY A 29 -85.51 108.55 -55.29
N SER A 30 -85.20 109.63 -54.59
CA SER A 30 -86.05 110.76 -54.21
C SER A 30 -86.90 111.30 -55.38
N ASP A 31 -88.10 111.84 -55.12
CA ASP A 31 -88.36 113.26 -55.40
C ASP A 31 -89.75 113.80 -55.00
N GLN A 32 -89.69 115.06 -54.55
CA GLN A 32 -90.63 116.19 -54.67
C GLN A 32 -92.13 116.04 -54.35
N GLY A 33 -92.57 116.81 -53.34
CA GLY A 33 -93.28 118.04 -53.66
C GLY A 33 -94.82 118.06 -53.55
N ARG A 34 -95.28 119.12 -52.86
CA ARG A 34 -96.61 119.76 -52.88
C ARG A 34 -97.73 119.16 -52.03
N GLU A 35 -97.99 119.86 -50.92
CA GLU A 35 -99.37 120.30 -50.62
C GLU A 35 -99.77 121.48 -51.57
N PRO A 36 -101.06 121.90 -51.74
CA PRO A 36 -102.23 121.64 -50.88
C PRO A 36 -103.60 121.46 -51.60
N ILE A 37 -104.63 121.32 -50.74
CA ILE A 37 -106.08 121.67 -50.89
C ILE A 37 -107.03 120.61 -51.48
N LEU A 38 -108.04 120.30 -50.64
CA LEU A 38 -109.35 119.63 -50.86
C LEU A 38 -109.45 118.13 -50.51
N GLY A 39 -109.52 117.85 -49.20
CA GLY A 39 -110.68 117.14 -48.66
C GLY A 39 -110.84 115.62 -48.91
N LEU A 40 -109.76 114.83 -48.88
CA LEU A 40 -109.84 113.36 -48.77
C LEU A 40 -108.87 112.87 -47.67
N PRO A 41 -109.30 112.00 -46.73
CA PRO A 41 -108.47 111.55 -45.61
C PRO A 41 -107.31 110.65 -46.07
N GLY A 42 -106.14 110.81 -45.44
CA GLY A 42 -104.88 110.11 -45.78
C GLY A 42 -104.98 108.58 -45.73
N ALA A 43 -104.24 107.91 -46.62
CA ALA A 43 -104.27 106.46 -46.77
C ALA A 43 -103.88 105.76 -45.45
N THR A 44 -104.77 104.90 -44.97
CA THR A 44 -104.58 104.16 -43.72
C THR A 44 -103.99 102.79 -44.02
N LEU A 45 -103.22 102.21 -43.09
CA LEU A 45 -102.67 100.87 -43.27
C LEU A 45 -103.80 99.85 -43.40
N SER A 46 -103.76 99.01 -44.44
CA SER A 46 -104.81 98.04 -44.78
C SER A 46 -104.40 96.61 -44.45
N SER A 47 -103.16 96.21 -44.74
CA SER A 47 -102.64 94.88 -44.40
C SER A 47 -101.12 94.86 -44.23
N LEU A 48 -100.61 93.81 -43.57
CA LEU A 48 -99.19 93.48 -43.49
C LEU A 48 -99.00 92.03 -43.98
N ALA A 49 -97.92 91.76 -44.71
CA ALA A 49 -97.54 90.41 -45.12
C ALA A 49 -96.06 90.16 -44.87
N VAL A 50 -95.69 88.94 -44.48
CA VAL A 50 -94.27 88.52 -44.36
C VAL A 50 -93.93 87.59 -45.53
N THR A 51 -92.84 87.89 -46.22
CA THR A 51 -92.36 87.13 -47.39
C THR A 51 -90.90 86.67 -47.17
N PRO A 52 -90.56 85.41 -47.49
CA PRO A 52 -91.48 84.34 -47.88
C PRO A 52 -92.39 83.93 -46.71
N ALA A 53 -93.62 83.53 -47.00
CA ALA A 53 -94.58 83.11 -45.96
C ALA A 53 -94.15 81.80 -45.25
N THR A 54 -93.31 81.00 -45.92
CA THR A 54 -92.67 79.81 -45.33
C THR A 54 -91.23 79.69 -45.81
N ALA A 55 -90.34 79.19 -44.96
CA ALA A 55 -88.97 78.84 -45.32
C ALA A 55 -88.49 77.64 -44.51
N THR A 56 -87.55 76.88 -45.08
CA THR A 56 -86.93 75.73 -44.41
C THR A 56 -85.41 75.86 -44.46
N VAL A 57 -84.75 75.72 -43.30
CA VAL A 57 -83.29 75.79 -43.15
C VAL A 57 -82.77 74.57 -42.38
N ALA A 58 -81.48 74.28 -42.47
CA ALA A 58 -80.81 73.33 -41.58
C ALA A 58 -80.47 74.00 -40.23
N ILE A 59 -80.20 73.20 -39.19
CA ILE A 59 -79.67 73.70 -37.92
C ILE A 59 -78.38 74.50 -38.20
N GLY A 60 -78.32 75.76 -37.74
CA GLY A 60 -77.20 76.69 -37.95
C GLY A 60 -77.29 77.56 -39.22
N ALA A 61 -78.24 77.32 -40.13
CA ALA A 61 -78.44 78.12 -41.34
C ALA A 61 -79.52 79.21 -41.14
N GLY A 62 -79.46 80.28 -41.95
CA GLY A 62 -80.36 81.44 -41.83
C GLY A 62 -81.25 81.71 -43.04
N GLN A 63 -82.38 82.36 -42.80
CA GLN A 63 -83.35 82.82 -43.80
C GLN A 63 -83.72 84.28 -43.52
N GLN A 64 -83.64 85.14 -44.53
CA GLN A 64 -84.11 86.52 -44.45
C GLN A 64 -85.63 86.59 -44.70
N PHE A 65 -86.37 87.26 -43.83
CA PHE A 65 -87.79 87.60 -44.02
C PHE A 65 -87.96 89.11 -44.27
N SER A 66 -88.96 89.46 -45.09
CA SER A 66 -89.34 90.84 -45.40
C SER A 66 -90.82 91.09 -45.05
N ALA A 67 -91.13 92.21 -44.41
CA ALA A 67 -92.48 92.64 -44.07
C ALA A 67 -92.96 93.75 -45.03
N ILE A 68 -94.01 93.48 -45.79
CA ILE A 68 -94.58 94.40 -46.79
C ILE A 68 -95.94 94.89 -46.29
N ALA A 69 -96.08 96.20 -46.10
CA ALA A 69 -97.32 96.87 -45.72
C ALA A 69 -98.09 97.33 -46.96
N THR A 70 -99.40 97.14 -47.00
CA THR A 70 -100.30 97.65 -48.05
C THR A 70 -101.28 98.65 -47.45
N TYR A 71 -101.43 99.82 -48.06
CA TYR A 71 -102.27 100.91 -47.58
C TYR A 71 -103.63 100.95 -48.31
N SER A 72 -104.59 101.71 -47.78
CA SER A 72 -105.98 101.77 -48.26
C SER A 72 -106.13 102.35 -49.67
N ASP A 73 -105.09 103.02 -50.18
CA ASP A 73 -104.99 103.51 -51.56
C ASP A 73 -104.44 102.45 -52.54
N GLY A 74 -104.12 101.25 -52.03
CA GLY A 74 -103.55 100.14 -52.80
C GLY A 74 -102.03 100.17 -52.95
N SER A 75 -101.34 101.21 -52.46
CA SER A 75 -99.88 101.26 -52.47
C SER A 75 -99.28 100.25 -51.49
N SER A 76 -98.08 99.74 -51.77
CA SER A 76 -97.35 98.83 -50.87
C SER A 76 -95.92 99.33 -50.59
N GLN A 77 -95.46 99.18 -49.36
CA GLN A 77 -94.10 99.55 -48.93
C GLN A 77 -93.43 98.42 -48.14
N ASP A 78 -92.14 98.23 -48.38
CA ASP A 78 -91.31 97.39 -47.52
C ASP A 78 -91.05 98.13 -46.20
N VAL A 79 -91.53 97.53 -45.12
CA VAL A 79 -91.41 98.03 -43.76
C VAL A 79 -90.57 97.11 -42.89
N SER A 80 -89.79 96.18 -43.48
CA SER A 80 -88.99 95.16 -42.77
C SER A 80 -88.08 95.74 -41.69
N ALA A 81 -87.41 96.86 -41.97
CA ALA A 81 -86.52 97.54 -41.02
C ALA A 81 -87.26 98.40 -39.97
N LYS A 82 -88.56 98.63 -40.16
CA LYS A 82 -89.43 99.39 -39.24
C LYS A 82 -90.40 98.48 -38.47
N ALA A 83 -90.57 97.24 -38.91
CA ALA A 83 -91.38 96.23 -38.24
C ALA A 83 -90.60 95.65 -37.05
N ALA A 84 -91.32 95.34 -35.96
CA ALA A 84 -90.75 94.59 -34.85
C ALA A 84 -90.88 93.09 -35.14
N TRP A 85 -89.75 92.38 -35.13
CA TRP A 85 -89.69 90.95 -35.40
C TRP A 85 -89.56 90.13 -34.12
N THR A 86 -90.35 89.05 -34.02
CA THR A 86 -90.26 88.09 -32.93
C THR A 86 -90.37 86.66 -33.45
N SER A 87 -89.72 85.73 -32.75
CA SER A 87 -89.82 84.30 -33.02
C SER A 87 -90.66 83.67 -31.91
N ALA A 88 -91.70 82.92 -32.28
CA ALA A 88 -92.58 82.27 -31.31
C ALA A 88 -91.89 81.18 -30.49
N THR A 89 -90.90 80.49 -31.09
CA THR A 89 -90.07 79.49 -30.40
C THR A 89 -88.58 79.73 -30.65
N PRO A 90 -87.96 80.69 -29.92
CA PRO A 90 -86.55 81.04 -30.08
C PRO A 90 -85.56 79.88 -29.89
N ALA A 91 -85.95 78.83 -29.16
CA ALA A 91 -85.13 77.62 -28.97
C ALA A 91 -85.02 76.75 -30.24
N SER A 92 -86.02 76.79 -31.13
CA SER A 92 -86.01 76.06 -32.39
C SER A 92 -85.46 76.92 -33.53
N ALA A 93 -85.90 78.19 -33.62
CA ALA A 93 -85.32 79.15 -34.55
C ALA A 93 -85.38 80.57 -33.95
N SER A 94 -84.32 81.36 -34.06
CA SER A 94 -84.31 82.77 -33.65
C SER A 94 -84.63 83.68 -34.85
N VAL A 95 -85.04 84.91 -34.59
CA VAL A 95 -85.10 85.97 -35.60
C VAL A 95 -84.49 87.25 -35.03
N ASN A 96 -83.73 87.97 -35.85
CA ASN A 96 -83.19 89.26 -35.47
C ASN A 96 -84.32 90.30 -35.37
N PRO A 97 -84.53 90.96 -34.20
CA PRO A 97 -85.67 91.85 -33.97
C PRO A 97 -85.74 93.08 -34.89
N GLY A 98 -84.61 93.55 -35.42
CA GLY A 98 -84.53 94.78 -36.23
C GLY A 98 -84.36 94.55 -37.73
N THR A 99 -83.99 93.32 -38.15
CA THR A 99 -83.72 93.03 -39.57
C THR A 99 -84.57 91.93 -40.16
N GLY A 100 -85.23 91.07 -39.37
CA GLY A 100 -86.01 89.95 -39.88
C GLY A 100 -85.19 88.74 -40.34
N LEU A 101 -83.88 88.67 -40.05
CA LEU A 101 -83.05 87.49 -40.34
C LEU A 101 -83.32 86.37 -39.32
N GLY A 102 -83.92 85.27 -39.76
CA GLY A 102 -84.13 84.06 -38.97
C GLY A 102 -82.94 83.10 -39.04
N ILE A 103 -82.61 82.40 -37.95
CA ILE A 103 -81.57 81.34 -37.91
C ILE A 103 -82.14 80.10 -37.22
N GLY A 104 -81.95 78.93 -37.83
CA GLY A 104 -82.33 77.66 -37.21
C GLY A 104 -81.38 77.23 -36.10
N ILE A 105 -81.91 76.81 -34.95
CA ILE A 105 -81.12 76.45 -33.75
C ILE A 105 -81.34 74.99 -33.35
N ALA A 106 -82.57 74.49 -33.43
CA ALA A 106 -82.90 73.09 -33.17
C ALA A 106 -84.04 72.65 -34.08
N ALA A 107 -84.09 71.36 -34.42
CA ALA A 107 -85.13 70.81 -35.29
C ALA A 107 -86.53 71.15 -34.76
N GLY A 108 -87.40 71.64 -35.65
CA GLY A 108 -88.72 72.15 -35.29
C GLY A 108 -89.11 73.38 -36.11
N GLY A 109 -90.35 73.84 -35.98
CA GLY A 109 -90.84 75.05 -36.64
C GLY A 109 -90.97 76.21 -35.67
N SER A 110 -90.68 77.43 -36.12
CA SER A 110 -91.01 78.66 -35.41
C SER A 110 -91.78 79.62 -36.29
N ALA A 111 -92.85 80.20 -35.72
CA ALA A 111 -93.54 81.33 -36.32
C ALA A 111 -92.68 82.59 -36.16
N VAL A 112 -92.32 83.22 -37.28
CA VAL A 112 -91.63 84.51 -37.35
C VAL A 112 -92.68 85.59 -37.56
N ASN A 113 -92.94 86.38 -36.53
CA ASN A 113 -93.97 87.41 -36.52
C ASN A 113 -93.35 88.80 -36.75
N ALA A 114 -93.91 89.55 -37.70
CA ALA A 114 -93.63 90.97 -37.90
C ALA A 114 -94.84 91.80 -37.47
N THR A 115 -94.61 92.86 -36.70
CA THR A 115 -95.67 93.82 -36.33
C THR A 115 -95.30 95.23 -36.80
N PHE A 116 -96.19 95.89 -37.53
CA PHE A 116 -96.02 97.26 -38.01
C PHE A 116 -97.37 97.99 -38.05
N GLY A 117 -97.43 99.23 -37.53
CA GLY A 117 -98.63 100.07 -37.58
C GLY A 117 -99.89 99.48 -36.94
N GLY A 118 -99.74 98.62 -35.92
CA GLY A 118 -100.84 97.91 -35.24
C GLY A 118 -101.29 96.61 -35.90
N MET A 119 -100.76 96.28 -37.09
CA MET A 119 -101.02 95.01 -37.79
C MET A 119 -99.89 94.00 -37.56
N SER A 120 -100.25 92.71 -37.59
CA SER A 120 -99.30 91.60 -37.43
C SER A 120 -99.41 90.64 -38.61
N ALA A 121 -98.26 90.14 -39.06
CA ALA A 121 -98.16 89.11 -40.08
C ALA A 121 -97.12 88.07 -39.69
N THR A 122 -97.34 86.83 -40.11
CA THR A 122 -96.55 85.68 -39.66
C THR A 122 -96.00 84.91 -40.86
N ALA A 123 -94.74 84.50 -40.80
CA ALA A 123 -94.16 83.46 -41.63
C ALA A 123 -93.74 82.25 -40.79
N GLN A 124 -93.61 81.08 -41.41
CA GLN A 124 -93.10 79.87 -40.74
C GLN A 124 -91.66 79.59 -41.15
N LEU A 125 -90.74 79.52 -40.17
CA LEU A 125 -89.38 79.03 -40.37
C LEU A 125 -89.26 77.61 -39.81
N THR A 126 -89.08 76.62 -40.67
CA THR A 126 -88.88 75.21 -40.28
C THR A 126 -87.41 74.85 -40.29
N VAL A 127 -86.93 74.23 -39.22
CA VAL A 127 -85.55 73.75 -39.09
C VAL A 127 -85.53 72.23 -39.24
N SER A 128 -84.83 71.74 -40.26
CA SER A 128 -84.77 70.31 -40.57
C SER A 128 -83.85 69.53 -39.60
N PRO A 129 -84.21 68.29 -39.21
CA PRO A 129 -83.34 67.40 -38.42
C PRO A 129 -82.06 67.00 -39.17
N ALA A 130 -80.97 66.76 -38.44
CA ALA A 130 -79.75 66.21 -39.02
C ALA A 130 -79.96 64.75 -39.46
N VAL A 131 -79.50 64.40 -40.67
CA VAL A 131 -79.62 63.06 -41.25
C VAL A 131 -78.29 62.31 -41.16
N LEU A 132 -78.33 61.00 -40.86
CA LEU A 132 -77.14 60.16 -40.78
C LEU A 132 -76.48 60.01 -42.17
N LYS A 133 -75.18 60.32 -42.29
CA LYS A 133 -74.41 60.29 -43.55
C LYS A 133 -73.44 59.12 -43.65
N ALA A 134 -72.79 58.74 -42.56
CA ALA A 134 -71.81 57.64 -42.55
C ALA A 134 -71.86 56.89 -41.21
N ILE A 135 -71.38 55.66 -41.19
CA ILE A 135 -71.12 54.90 -39.96
C ILE A 135 -69.72 54.29 -40.02
N ALA A 136 -69.09 54.09 -38.86
CA ALA A 136 -67.81 53.41 -38.71
C ALA A 136 -67.90 52.35 -37.59
N ILE A 137 -67.31 51.18 -37.82
CA ILE A 137 -67.24 50.08 -36.86
C ILE A 137 -65.84 49.98 -36.24
N ALA A 138 -65.76 49.80 -34.92
CA ALA A 138 -64.51 49.62 -34.18
C ALA A 138 -64.63 48.48 -33.14
N PRO A 139 -63.54 47.79 -32.77
CA PRO A 139 -62.17 47.94 -33.28
C PRO A 139 -62.01 47.37 -34.71
N LEU A 140 -60.96 47.81 -35.41
CA LEU A 140 -60.60 47.25 -36.72
C LEU A 140 -59.67 46.05 -36.55
N THR A 141 -59.93 44.98 -37.31
CA THR A 141 -59.11 43.75 -37.34
C THR A 141 -58.84 43.08 -35.98
N PRO A 142 -59.83 42.94 -35.07
CA PRO A 142 -59.61 42.24 -33.81
C PRO A 142 -59.33 40.74 -34.00
N SER A 143 -58.68 40.13 -33.00
CA SER A 143 -58.40 38.70 -32.95
C SER A 143 -58.76 38.11 -31.58
N VAL A 144 -59.44 36.96 -31.55
CA VAL A 144 -59.82 36.23 -30.34
C VAL A 144 -59.56 34.74 -30.50
N ALA A 145 -59.26 34.01 -29.42
CA ALA A 145 -59.22 32.53 -29.48
C ALA A 145 -60.65 31.96 -29.54
N ILE A 146 -60.80 30.68 -29.95
CA ILE A 146 -62.06 29.95 -29.77
C ILE A 146 -62.51 30.05 -28.30
N GLY A 147 -63.78 30.41 -28.08
CA GLY A 147 -64.38 30.68 -26.78
C GLY A 147 -64.23 32.13 -26.28
N GLY A 148 -63.36 32.93 -26.91
CA GLY A 148 -63.18 34.35 -26.59
C GLY A 148 -64.24 35.25 -27.20
N THR A 149 -64.47 36.42 -26.59
CA THR A 149 -65.44 37.42 -27.05
C THR A 149 -64.79 38.75 -27.44
N GLN A 150 -65.42 39.47 -28.37
CA GLN A 150 -65.00 40.80 -28.82
C GLN A 150 -66.22 41.72 -28.94
N GLN A 151 -66.19 42.87 -28.27
CA GLN A 151 -67.22 43.89 -28.39
C GLN A 151 -66.93 44.82 -29.58
N PHE A 152 -67.92 45.05 -30.43
CA PHE A 152 -67.89 46.06 -31.50
C PHE A 152 -68.81 47.24 -31.15
N ALA A 153 -68.39 48.44 -31.54
CA ALA A 153 -69.15 49.68 -31.42
C ALA A 153 -69.27 50.36 -32.79
N VAL A 154 -70.35 51.10 -33.00
CA VAL A 154 -70.66 51.80 -34.25
C VAL A 154 -70.88 53.28 -33.97
N THR A 155 -70.06 54.13 -34.60
CA THR A 155 -70.19 55.59 -34.53
C THR A 155 -70.80 56.10 -35.83
N GLY A 156 -71.89 56.86 -35.73
CA GLY A 156 -72.55 57.52 -36.86
C GLY A 156 -72.12 58.97 -37.02
N THR A 157 -71.96 59.45 -38.25
CA THR A 157 -71.66 60.84 -38.61
C THR A 157 -72.87 61.46 -39.31
N PHE A 158 -73.34 62.61 -38.84
CA PHE A 158 -74.59 63.25 -39.31
C PHE A 158 -74.34 64.43 -40.26
N SER A 159 -75.40 64.91 -40.91
CA SER A 159 -75.33 65.94 -41.95
C SER A 159 -74.83 67.29 -41.48
N ASP A 160 -74.99 67.58 -40.18
CA ASP A 160 -74.48 68.75 -39.47
C ASP A 160 -73.02 68.60 -39.00
N GLY A 161 -72.39 67.44 -39.25
CA GLY A 161 -71.01 67.14 -38.86
C GLY A 161 -70.86 66.53 -37.47
N SER A 162 -71.94 66.40 -36.69
CA SER A 162 -71.90 65.74 -35.38
C SER A 162 -71.64 64.23 -35.51
N THR A 163 -71.15 63.61 -34.43
CA THR A 163 -71.02 62.15 -34.34
C THR A 163 -71.71 61.63 -33.10
N HIS A 164 -72.40 60.49 -33.22
CA HIS A 164 -73.09 59.83 -32.12
C HIS A 164 -72.85 58.32 -32.14
N ASP A 165 -72.86 57.70 -30.96
CA ASP A 165 -72.89 56.25 -30.84
C ASP A 165 -74.25 55.75 -31.33
N VAL A 166 -74.22 54.92 -32.37
CA VAL A 166 -75.40 54.29 -32.98
C VAL A 166 -75.37 52.77 -32.82
N THR A 167 -74.51 52.23 -31.95
CA THR A 167 -74.33 50.79 -31.72
C THR A 167 -75.65 50.10 -31.38
N ALA A 168 -76.43 50.68 -30.47
CA ALA A 168 -77.69 50.09 -30.00
C ALA A 168 -78.78 50.01 -31.09
N VAL A 169 -78.71 50.90 -32.08
CA VAL A 169 -79.66 50.96 -33.20
C VAL A 169 -79.10 50.34 -34.49
N SER A 170 -77.89 49.77 -34.43
CA SER A 170 -77.24 49.11 -35.57
C SER A 170 -77.56 47.62 -35.57
N ALA A 171 -77.90 47.09 -36.74
CA ALA A 171 -78.00 45.67 -36.98
C ALA A 171 -76.58 45.11 -37.24
N PHE A 172 -76.21 44.03 -36.54
CA PHE A 172 -74.92 43.37 -36.73
C PHE A 172 -75.09 42.01 -37.42
N ALA A 173 -74.19 41.70 -38.34
CA ALA A 173 -74.12 40.40 -39.00
C ALA A 173 -72.67 39.91 -39.09
N SER A 174 -72.49 38.59 -39.00
CA SER A 174 -71.23 37.91 -39.30
C SER A 174 -71.40 37.17 -40.62
N ALA A 175 -70.44 37.31 -41.53
CA ALA A 175 -70.45 36.61 -42.83
C ALA A 175 -70.40 35.08 -42.66
N THR A 176 -69.72 34.59 -41.61
CA THR A 176 -69.68 33.17 -41.24
C THR A 176 -69.98 32.99 -39.73
N PRO A 177 -71.28 32.88 -39.34
CA PRO A 177 -71.68 32.70 -37.94
C PRO A 177 -71.13 31.43 -37.27
N ALA A 178 -70.70 30.44 -38.06
CA ALA A 178 -70.01 29.25 -37.60
C ALA A 178 -68.57 29.54 -37.14
N THR A 179 -67.88 30.50 -37.77
CA THR A 179 -66.54 30.96 -37.36
C THR A 179 -66.64 31.85 -36.14
N ALA A 180 -67.50 32.88 -36.19
CA ALA A 180 -67.86 33.68 -35.02
C ALA A 180 -69.31 34.18 -35.13
N SER A 181 -70.09 34.04 -34.07
CA SER A 181 -71.42 34.64 -33.97
C SER A 181 -71.34 36.04 -33.38
N ILE A 182 -72.25 36.94 -33.76
CA ILE A 182 -72.38 38.28 -33.17
C ILE A 182 -73.81 38.49 -32.67
N ALA A 183 -73.94 38.95 -31.42
CA ALA A 183 -75.23 39.26 -30.81
C ALA A 183 -75.71 40.67 -31.17
N ALA A 184 -77.01 40.92 -30.98
CA ALA A 184 -77.55 42.28 -30.99
C ALA A 184 -76.81 43.14 -29.95
N GLY A 185 -76.34 44.33 -30.35
CA GLY A 185 -75.47 45.18 -29.52
C GLY A 185 -73.96 44.96 -29.70
N GLY A 186 -73.53 44.10 -30.65
CA GLY A 186 -72.15 44.10 -31.15
C GLY A 186 -71.17 43.15 -30.46
N LEU A 187 -71.62 42.28 -29.54
CA LEU A 187 -70.72 41.31 -28.89
C LEU A 187 -70.54 40.05 -29.76
N ALA A 188 -69.34 39.84 -30.27
CA ALA A 188 -68.97 38.65 -31.02
C ALA A 188 -68.36 37.56 -30.12
N LEU A 189 -68.57 36.29 -30.46
CA LEU A 189 -68.00 35.09 -29.83
C LEU A 189 -67.32 34.23 -30.90
N GLY A 190 -66.03 33.95 -30.74
CA GLY A 190 -65.28 33.05 -31.62
C GLY A 190 -65.64 31.58 -31.36
N LYS A 191 -65.97 30.83 -32.41
CA LYS A 191 -66.44 29.42 -32.34
C LYS A 191 -65.53 28.44 -33.06
N VAL A 192 -65.02 28.81 -34.23
CA VAL A 192 -64.13 27.96 -35.04
C VAL A 192 -62.98 28.83 -35.55
N ALA A 193 -61.76 28.29 -35.57
CA ALA A 193 -60.59 29.01 -36.05
C ALA A 193 -60.75 29.39 -37.53
N GLY A 194 -60.47 30.65 -37.87
CA GLY A 194 -60.70 31.24 -39.18
C GLY A 194 -61.00 32.73 -39.09
N ALA A 195 -61.18 33.40 -40.23
CA ALA A 195 -61.55 34.82 -40.26
C ALA A 195 -62.99 35.00 -40.76
N THR A 196 -63.73 35.94 -40.16
CA THR A 196 -65.09 36.31 -40.59
C THR A 196 -65.24 37.82 -40.68
N GLN A 197 -65.94 38.32 -41.69
CA GLN A 197 -66.31 39.73 -41.76
C GLN A 197 -67.49 40.00 -40.83
N ILE A 198 -67.37 41.01 -39.98
CA ILE A 198 -68.43 41.57 -39.15
C ILE A 198 -68.90 42.86 -39.81
N THR A 199 -70.20 42.94 -40.11
CA THR A 199 -70.83 44.09 -40.74
C THR A 199 -71.87 44.67 -39.78
N ALA A 200 -71.81 45.99 -39.57
CA ALA A 200 -72.84 46.76 -38.91
C ALA A 200 -73.61 47.58 -39.94
N THR A 201 -74.94 47.63 -39.80
CA THR A 201 -75.84 48.38 -40.68
C THR A 201 -76.76 49.27 -39.85
N THR A 202 -76.81 50.57 -40.17
CA THR A 202 -77.71 51.54 -39.52
C THR A 202 -78.50 52.27 -40.60
N GLY A 203 -79.81 52.00 -40.69
CA GLY A 203 -80.60 52.45 -41.84
C GLY A 203 -80.09 51.83 -43.14
N ALA A 204 -79.71 52.66 -44.12
CA ALA A 204 -79.16 52.23 -45.41
C ALA A 204 -77.61 52.16 -45.46
N LEU A 205 -76.93 52.55 -44.38
CA LEU A 205 -75.46 52.62 -44.34
C LEU A 205 -74.87 51.36 -43.72
N SER A 206 -73.71 50.92 -44.22
CA SER A 206 -73.00 49.74 -43.69
C SER A 206 -71.51 50.03 -43.50
N ALA A 207 -70.93 49.48 -42.43
CA ALA A 207 -69.48 49.44 -42.18
C ALA A 207 -69.08 48.03 -41.80
N SER A 208 -67.88 47.60 -42.20
CA SER A 208 -67.41 46.23 -41.93
C SER A 208 -65.97 46.18 -41.45
N THR A 209 -65.64 45.11 -40.73
CA THR A 209 -64.27 44.78 -40.29
C THR A 209 -64.09 43.26 -40.21
N VAL A 210 -62.86 42.77 -40.16
CA VAL A 210 -62.56 41.33 -40.09
C VAL A 210 -62.27 40.94 -38.64
N LEU A 211 -62.98 39.94 -38.11
CA LEU A 211 -62.65 39.26 -36.85
C LEU A 211 -61.89 37.97 -37.17
N THR A 212 -60.68 37.83 -36.64
CA THR A 212 -59.91 36.58 -36.73
C THR A 212 -60.12 35.74 -35.47
N VAL A 213 -60.50 34.48 -35.63
CA VAL A 213 -60.59 33.49 -34.55
C VAL A 213 -59.38 32.57 -34.62
N THR A 214 -58.56 32.52 -33.58
CA THR A 214 -57.40 31.63 -33.47
C THR A 214 -57.76 30.32 -32.76
N PRO A 215 -56.97 29.24 -32.90
CA PRO A 215 -57.19 27.99 -32.15
C PRO A 215 -57.29 28.21 -30.64
N ALA A 216 -57.98 27.32 -29.94
CA ALA A 216 -58.11 27.38 -28.49
C ALA A 216 -56.73 27.37 -27.81
N VAL A 217 -56.55 28.22 -26.80
CA VAL A 217 -55.27 28.36 -26.09
C VAL A 217 -55.32 27.65 -24.73
N LEU A 218 -54.22 27.03 -24.34
CA LEU A 218 -54.11 26.32 -23.05
C LEU A 218 -54.11 27.33 -21.89
N LEU A 219 -55.13 27.29 -21.04
CA LEU A 219 -55.27 28.19 -19.89
C LEU A 219 -54.56 27.63 -18.65
N SER A 220 -54.82 26.37 -18.31
CA SER A 220 -54.26 25.71 -17.11
C SER A 220 -54.17 24.20 -17.29
N ILE A 221 -53.48 23.55 -16.35
CA ILE A 221 -53.52 22.11 -16.14
C ILE A 221 -53.76 21.83 -14.66
N ALA A 222 -54.33 20.68 -14.33
CA ALA A 222 -54.52 20.21 -12.97
C ALA A 222 -54.06 18.74 -12.85
N VAL A 223 -53.46 18.38 -11.72
CA VAL A 223 -53.04 17.01 -11.40
C VAL A 223 -54.01 16.40 -10.40
N THR A 224 -54.44 15.17 -10.65
CA THR A 224 -55.25 14.34 -9.74
C THR A 224 -54.62 12.96 -9.55
N PRO A 225 -54.73 12.32 -8.38
CA PRO A 225 -55.30 12.85 -7.13
C PRO A 225 -54.39 13.90 -6.47
N GLN A 226 -55.00 14.77 -5.66
CA GLN A 226 -54.27 15.71 -4.80
C GLN A 226 -53.80 15.01 -3.52
N ASN A 227 -52.52 15.16 -3.22
CA ASN A 227 -51.83 14.66 -2.03
C ASN A 227 -52.01 13.16 -1.71
N PRO A 228 -51.80 12.23 -2.66
CA PRO A 228 -52.02 10.82 -2.40
C PRO A 228 -50.99 10.23 -1.44
N THR A 229 -51.44 9.31 -0.58
CA THR A 229 -50.57 8.41 0.17
C THR A 229 -50.27 7.16 -0.66
N VAL A 230 -48.99 6.80 -0.78
CA VAL A 230 -48.54 5.61 -1.54
C VAL A 230 -47.61 4.81 -0.63
N LEU A 231 -47.95 3.55 -0.35
CA LEU A 231 -47.09 2.68 0.45
C LEU A 231 -45.79 2.35 -0.31
N ILE A 232 -44.75 1.95 0.42
CA ILE A 232 -43.50 1.46 -0.17
C ILE A 232 -43.82 0.29 -1.12
N ALA A 233 -43.22 0.31 -2.31
CA ALA A 233 -43.45 -0.60 -3.44
C ALA A 233 -44.86 -0.59 -4.07
N ALA A 234 -45.83 0.13 -3.49
CA ALA A 234 -47.13 0.33 -4.10
C ALA A 234 -47.07 1.42 -5.19
N THR A 235 -48.03 1.39 -6.11
CA THR A 235 -48.13 2.36 -7.21
C THR A 235 -49.42 3.16 -7.18
N ARG A 236 -49.38 4.40 -7.69
CA ARG A 236 -50.54 5.27 -7.90
C ARG A 236 -50.39 6.05 -9.18
N GLN A 237 -51.40 6.01 -10.05
CA GLN A 237 -51.42 6.77 -11.29
C GLN A 237 -51.79 8.23 -11.03
N LEU A 238 -51.05 9.17 -11.63
CA LEU A 238 -51.45 10.57 -11.74
C LEU A 238 -52.17 10.82 -13.07
N THR A 239 -53.19 11.67 -13.04
CA THR A 239 -53.92 12.16 -14.20
C THR A 239 -53.73 13.66 -14.33
N VAL A 240 -53.45 14.14 -15.54
CA VAL A 240 -53.28 15.57 -15.87
C VAL A 240 -54.41 15.99 -16.79
N ILE A 241 -55.26 16.90 -16.32
CA ILE A 241 -56.37 17.46 -17.10
C ILE A 241 -56.00 18.88 -17.53
N ALA A 242 -56.03 19.15 -18.83
CA ALA A 242 -55.86 20.49 -19.37
C ALA A 242 -57.17 21.27 -19.34
N THR A 243 -57.11 22.61 -19.39
CA THR A 243 -58.29 23.46 -19.59
C THR A 243 -57.95 24.50 -20.66
N TYR A 244 -58.70 24.51 -21.75
CA TYR A 244 -58.51 25.41 -22.89
C TYR A 244 -59.52 26.58 -22.88
N SER A 245 -59.25 27.62 -23.67
CA SER A 245 -60.11 28.81 -23.78
C SER A 245 -61.51 28.56 -24.32
N ASP A 246 -61.70 27.43 -25.02
CA ASP A 246 -62.99 26.97 -25.52
C ASP A 246 -63.81 26.18 -24.49
N GLY A 247 -63.27 26.01 -23.27
CA GLY A 247 -63.89 25.26 -22.19
C GLY A 247 -63.62 23.74 -22.24
N THR A 248 -62.89 23.23 -23.22
CA THR A 248 -62.56 21.81 -23.30
C THR A 248 -61.51 21.41 -22.25
N THR A 249 -61.66 20.18 -21.73
CA THR A 249 -60.82 19.65 -20.65
C THR A 249 -60.23 18.27 -20.93
N PRO A 250 -59.40 18.11 -21.97
CA PRO A 250 -58.86 16.81 -22.33
C PRO A 250 -57.88 16.27 -21.27
N ASP A 251 -57.86 14.94 -21.13
CA ASP A 251 -56.80 14.23 -20.43
C ASP A 251 -55.52 14.27 -21.27
N VAL A 252 -54.48 14.90 -20.72
CA VAL A 252 -53.17 15.07 -21.35
C VAL A 252 -52.08 14.30 -20.60
N SER A 253 -52.46 13.32 -19.79
CA SER A 253 -51.54 12.56 -18.92
C SER A 253 -50.41 11.90 -19.70
N ALA A 254 -50.71 11.28 -20.83
CA ALA A 254 -49.72 10.56 -21.65
C ALA A 254 -48.73 11.50 -22.36
N THR A 255 -49.10 12.76 -22.55
CA THR A 255 -48.28 13.78 -23.24
C THR A 255 -47.68 14.81 -22.27
N SER A 256 -47.90 14.64 -20.97
CA SER A 256 -47.33 15.49 -19.94
C SER A 256 -45.94 14.98 -19.54
N ASN A 257 -45.05 15.89 -19.17
CA ASN A 257 -43.78 15.54 -18.55
C ASN A 257 -43.96 15.52 -17.03
N TYR A 258 -43.36 14.53 -16.36
CA TYR A 258 -43.43 14.39 -14.91
C TYR A 258 -42.05 14.48 -14.28
N SER A 259 -41.97 15.07 -13.11
CA SER A 259 -40.77 15.04 -12.27
C SER A 259 -41.15 14.86 -10.80
N ALA A 260 -40.25 14.23 -10.04
CA ALA A 260 -40.36 14.04 -8.60
C ALA A 260 -39.25 14.83 -7.91
N ALA A 261 -39.61 15.74 -7.00
CA ALA A 261 -38.63 16.54 -6.26
C ALA A 261 -37.76 15.67 -5.33
N ASN A 262 -38.31 14.57 -4.82
CA ASN A 262 -37.58 13.59 -4.01
C ASN A 262 -37.85 12.16 -4.52
N ALA A 263 -37.10 11.76 -5.55
CA ALA A 263 -37.16 10.42 -6.12
C ALA A 263 -36.72 9.30 -5.15
N ALA A 264 -36.06 9.63 -4.03
CA ALA A 264 -35.68 8.64 -3.02
C ALA A 264 -36.88 8.21 -2.17
N SER A 265 -37.85 9.10 -1.94
CA SER A 265 -39.10 8.76 -1.25
C SER A 265 -40.17 8.24 -2.22
N ALA A 266 -40.40 8.90 -3.36
CA ALA A 266 -41.32 8.40 -4.39
C ALA A 266 -40.87 8.79 -5.80
N LYS A 267 -40.95 7.85 -6.73
CA LYS A 267 -40.57 8.01 -8.15
C LYS A 267 -41.81 8.14 -9.01
N VAL A 268 -41.73 8.91 -10.10
CA VAL A 268 -42.79 9.00 -11.11
C VAL A 268 -42.24 8.59 -12.48
N GLY A 269 -42.95 7.71 -13.17
CA GLY A 269 -42.64 7.28 -14.53
C GLY A 269 -43.09 8.28 -15.59
N ALA A 270 -42.67 8.07 -16.84
CA ALA A 270 -43.00 8.95 -17.96
C ALA A 270 -44.52 9.06 -18.24
N ASN A 271 -45.30 8.05 -17.85
CA ASN A 271 -46.75 8.03 -17.98
C ASN A 271 -47.48 8.58 -16.75
N GLY A 272 -46.78 9.14 -15.75
CA GLY A 272 -47.40 9.63 -14.51
C GLY A 272 -47.64 8.55 -13.45
N LEU A 273 -47.16 7.32 -13.63
CA LEU A 273 -47.26 6.27 -12.61
C LEU A 273 -46.25 6.52 -11.49
N VAL A 274 -46.74 6.82 -10.29
CA VAL A 274 -45.93 7.02 -9.09
C VAL A 274 -45.71 5.68 -8.37
N THR A 275 -44.49 5.42 -7.92
CA THR A 275 -44.12 4.28 -7.07
C THR A 275 -43.52 4.78 -5.75
N GLY A 276 -44.02 4.30 -4.61
CA GLY A 276 -43.42 4.57 -3.31
C GLY A 276 -42.09 3.81 -3.14
N VAL A 277 -41.05 4.48 -2.64
CA VAL A 277 -39.69 3.91 -2.54
C VAL A 277 -39.23 3.85 -1.08
N ALA A 278 -39.34 4.95 -0.34
CA ALA A 278 -38.96 5.03 1.06
C ALA A 278 -39.83 6.06 1.79
N ALA A 279 -39.94 5.93 3.11
CA ALA A 279 -40.69 6.85 3.93
C ALA A 279 -40.27 8.32 3.68
N GLY A 280 -41.25 9.22 3.62
CA GLY A 280 -41.06 10.64 3.36
C GLY A 280 -42.03 11.20 2.32
N ASN A 281 -41.81 12.46 1.94
CA ASN A 281 -42.67 13.19 1.00
C ASN A 281 -41.91 13.52 -0.29
N SER A 282 -42.63 13.55 -1.40
CA SER A 282 -42.10 13.98 -2.70
C SER A 282 -43.15 14.80 -3.46
N VAL A 283 -42.78 16.02 -3.85
CA VAL A 283 -43.63 16.86 -4.71
C VAL A 283 -43.50 16.37 -6.15
N MET A 284 -44.62 15.92 -6.71
CA MET A 284 -44.72 15.55 -8.11
C MET A 284 -45.14 16.78 -8.92
N THR A 285 -44.38 17.10 -9.95
CA THR A 285 -44.69 18.19 -10.88
C THR A 285 -45.02 17.61 -12.24
N ALA A 286 -46.20 17.90 -12.76
CA ALA A 286 -46.55 17.65 -14.15
C ALA A 286 -46.42 18.95 -14.96
N SER A 287 -45.92 18.87 -16.19
CA SER A 287 -45.87 20.00 -17.12
C SER A 287 -46.39 19.64 -18.50
N PHE A 288 -47.19 20.52 -19.07
CA PHE A 288 -47.79 20.37 -20.40
C PHE A 288 -48.06 21.75 -21.01
N GLY A 289 -47.66 21.96 -22.27
CA GLY A 289 -47.87 23.22 -22.98
C GLY A 289 -47.34 24.48 -22.27
N GLY A 290 -46.24 24.37 -21.53
CA GLY A 290 -45.65 25.48 -20.75
C GLY A 290 -46.35 25.79 -19.42
N LYS A 291 -47.40 25.04 -19.05
CA LYS A 291 -48.07 25.12 -17.74
C LYS A 291 -47.56 24.02 -16.82
N THR A 292 -47.59 24.26 -15.51
CA THR A 292 -47.23 23.28 -14.49
C THR A 292 -48.33 23.12 -13.46
N ALA A 293 -48.45 21.93 -12.89
CA ALA A 293 -49.29 21.65 -11.72
C ALA A 293 -48.57 20.63 -10.82
N ASN A 294 -48.86 20.68 -9.51
CA ASN A 294 -48.17 19.88 -8.52
C ASN A 294 -49.14 19.10 -7.62
N THR A 295 -48.62 18.04 -6.99
CA THR A 295 -49.29 17.25 -5.94
C THR A 295 -48.22 16.65 -5.03
N THR A 296 -48.43 16.57 -3.72
CA THR A 296 -47.44 16.01 -2.79
C THR A 296 -47.73 14.55 -2.48
N VAL A 297 -46.88 13.64 -2.95
CA VAL A 297 -46.99 12.22 -2.60
C VAL A 297 -46.37 11.99 -1.23
N THR A 298 -47.09 11.30 -0.34
CA THR A 298 -46.61 10.92 0.99
C THR A 298 -46.43 9.41 1.06
N VAL A 299 -45.23 8.96 1.41
CA VAL A 299 -44.91 7.56 1.70
C VAL A 299 -44.75 7.44 3.22
N PRO A 300 -45.68 6.78 3.92
CA PRO A 300 -45.60 6.67 5.37
C PRO A 300 -44.44 5.75 5.78
N ALA A 301 -43.92 5.97 7.00
CA ALA A 301 -42.99 5.02 7.60
C ALA A 301 -43.69 3.68 7.86
N ALA A 302 -42.98 2.58 7.62
CA ALA A 302 -43.51 1.25 7.91
C ALA A 302 -43.67 1.07 9.43
N THR A 303 -44.78 0.49 9.85
CA THR A 303 -45.07 0.22 11.27
C THR A 303 -44.80 -1.24 11.59
N ILE A 304 -44.37 -1.56 12.81
CA ILE A 304 -44.15 -2.96 13.21
C ILE A 304 -45.51 -3.65 13.33
N ILE A 305 -45.66 -4.80 12.67
CA ILE A 305 -46.87 -5.63 12.70
C ILE A 305 -46.63 -7.01 13.33
N GLY A 306 -45.38 -7.41 13.53
CA GLY A 306 -45.02 -8.67 14.19
C GLY A 306 -43.62 -8.65 14.79
N ILE A 307 -43.39 -9.47 15.81
CA ILE A 307 -42.07 -9.72 16.41
C ILE A 307 -41.88 -11.23 16.47
N ALA A 308 -40.66 -11.70 16.21
CA ALA A 308 -40.24 -13.08 16.41
C ALA A 308 -38.96 -13.11 17.25
N VAL A 309 -38.82 -14.12 18.11
CA VAL A 309 -37.60 -14.36 18.90
C VAL A 309 -36.89 -15.62 18.40
N THR A 310 -35.60 -15.53 18.08
CA THR A 310 -34.76 -16.64 17.61
C THR A 310 -33.55 -16.84 18.51
N PRO A 311 -33.17 -18.08 18.87
CA PRO A 311 -33.91 -19.31 18.59
C PRO A 311 -35.24 -19.37 19.38
N ALA A 312 -36.25 -20.06 18.85
CA ALA A 312 -37.54 -20.21 19.54
C ALA A 312 -37.44 -21.08 20.81
N THR A 313 -36.46 -21.98 20.85
CA THR A 313 -36.11 -22.77 22.03
C THR A 313 -34.60 -22.87 22.15
N ALA A 314 -34.07 -22.75 23.36
CA ALA A 314 -32.67 -23.01 23.66
C ALA A 314 -32.52 -23.81 24.95
N SER A 315 -31.38 -24.49 25.10
CA SER A 315 -31.05 -25.14 26.35
C SER A 315 -29.58 -25.01 26.68
N ILE A 316 -29.30 -24.57 27.90
CA ILE A 316 -27.97 -24.21 28.40
C ILE A 316 -27.74 -24.82 29.77
N ALA A 317 -26.49 -24.97 30.18
CA ALA A 317 -26.15 -25.32 31.56
C ALA A 317 -26.37 -24.13 32.52
N VAL A 318 -26.53 -24.39 33.81
CA VAL A 318 -26.42 -23.34 34.84
C VAL A 318 -25.08 -22.59 34.68
N GLY A 319 -25.10 -21.26 34.72
CA GLY A 319 -23.95 -20.38 34.53
C GLY A 319 -23.63 -20.03 33.07
N ALA A 320 -24.14 -20.78 32.10
CA ALA A 320 -23.95 -20.47 30.68
C ALA A 320 -24.93 -19.37 30.19
N GLN A 321 -24.64 -18.81 29.01
CA GLN A 321 -25.48 -17.79 28.37
C GLN A 321 -26.02 -18.28 27.02
N GLN A 322 -27.20 -17.78 26.66
CA GLN A 322 -27.80 -17.90 25.34
C GLN A 322 -28.18 -16.50 24.83
N GLN A 323 -27.73 -16.16 23.63
CA GLN A 323 -28.20 -14.95 22.93
C GLN A 323 -29.54 -15.23 22.24
N PHE A 324 -30.55 -14.41 22.51
CA PHE A 324 -31.80 -14.36 21.76
C PHE A 324 -31.84 -13.10 20.88
N LEU A 325 -32.38 -13.25 19.67
CA LEU A 325 -32.54 -12.18 18.69
C LEU A 325 -34.02 -11.87 18.53
N ALA A 326 -34.39 -10.59 18.57
CA ALA A 326 -35.73 -10.13 18.20
C ALA A 326 -35.72 -9.55 16.79
N THR A 327 -36.54 -10.12 15.91
CA THR A 327 -36.75 -9.62 14.54
C THR A 327 -38.16 -9.07 14.43
N ALA A 328 -38.29 -7.80 14.06
CA ALA A 328 -39.55 -7.16 13.75
C ALA A 328 -39.92 -7.40 12.28
N THR A 329 -41.20 -7.64 12.01
CA THR A 329 -41.80 -7.61 10.68
C THR A 329 -42.64 -6.35 10.56
N TYR A 330 -42.45 -5.59 9.49
CA TYR A 330 -43.11 -4.30 9.27
C TYR A 330 -44.25 -4.41 8.27
N SER A 331 -45.12 -3.40 8.25
CA SER A 331 -46.32 -3.32 7.40
C SER A 331 -46.05 -3.34 5.89
N ASP A 332 -44.80 -3.13 5.48
CA ASP A 332 -44.32 -3.23 4.09
C ASP A 332 -43.67 -4.61 3.80
N ASN A 333 -43.84 -5.59 4.70
CA ASN A 333 -43.23 -6.92 4.69
C ASN A 333 -41.71 -6.94 4.84
N SER A 334 -41.05 -5.80 5.08
CA SER A 334 -39.64 -5.80 5.45
C SER A 334 -39.45 -6.36 6.86
N THR A 335 -38.24 -6.84 7.15
CA THR A 335 -37.86 -7.31 8.49
C THR A 335 -36.62 -6.57 8.98
N ALA A 336 -36.56 -6.23 10.27
CA ALA A 336 -35.36 -5.67 10.88
C ALA A 336 -35.04 -6.34 12.21
N ASN A 337 -33.75 -6.44 12.49
CA ASN A 337 -33.26 -6.83 13.81
C ASN A 337 -33.48 -5.66 14.79
N VAL A 338 -34.33 -5.89 15.78
CA VAL A 338 -34.72 -4.90 16.80
C VAL A 338 -34.24 -5.31 18.20
N THR A 339 -33.33 -6.27 18.30
CA THR A 339 -32.86 -6.86 19.56
C THR A 339 -32.45 -5.83 20.61
N ALA A 340 -31.78 -4.74 20.20
CA ALA A 340 -31.35 -3.70 21.11
C ALA A 340 -32.43 -2.66 21.46
N SER A 341 -33.54 -2.60 20.71
CA SER A 341 -34.62 -1.61 20.87
C SER A 341 -35.90 -2.20 21.47
N VAL A 342 -35.96 -3.51 21.70
CA VAL A 342 -37.08 -4.17 22.38
C VAL A 342 -36.82 -4.30 23.88
N LEU A 343 -37.90 -4.37 24.65
CA LEU A 343 -37.83 -4.72 26.06
C LEU A 343 -37.72 -6.24 26.21
N TRP A 344 -36.64 -6.71 26.82
CA TRP A 344 -36.46 -8.14 27.15
C TRP A 344 -36.88 -8.43 28.59
N THR A 345 -37.62 -9.53 28.77
CA THR A 345 -38.04 -10.00 30.09
C THR A 345 -37.91 -11.53 30.19
N SER A 346 -37.68 -12.03 31.41
CA SER A 346 -37.75 -13.46 31.71
C SER A 346 -38.95 -13.69 32.63
N THR A 347 -39.77 -14.70 32.34
CA THR A 347 -40.92 -15.04 33.19
C THR A 347 -40.51 -15.59 34.56
N ALA A 348 -39.28 -16.11 34.70
CA ALA A 348 -38.72 -16.63 35.94
C ALA A 348 -37.22 -16.27 36.07
N PRO A 349 -36.88 -15.04 36.51
CA PRO A 349 -35.50 -14.58 36.66
C PRO A 349 -34.61 -15.47 37.56
N ALA A 350 -35.21 -16.14 38.56
CA ALA A 350 -34.50 -17.09 39.43
C ALA A 350 -34.02 -18.37 38.69
N LYS A 351 -34.61 -18.67 37.52
CA LYS A 351 -34.18 -19.76 36.65
C LYS A 351 -33.22 -19.26 35.58
N ALA A 352 -33.54 -18.15 34.93
CA ALA A 352 -32.61 -17.44 34.04
C ALA A 352 -32.94 -15.95 33.98
N THR A 353 -31.91 -15.10 34.02
CA THR A 353 -32.01 -13.64 33.80
C THR A 353 -31.79 -13.33 32.31
N VAL A 354 -32.23 -12.16 31.84
CA VAL A 354 -31.96 -11.68 30.48
C VAL A 354 -31.62 -10.20 30.50
N LEU A 355 -30.58 -9.82 29.75
CA LEU A 355 -30.19 -8.42 29.56
C LEU A 355 -31.00 -7.77 28.44
N ASN A 356 -31.02 -6.44 28.39
CA ASN A 356 -31.64 -5.67 27.30
C ASN A 356 -30.99 -5.90 25.93
N THR A 357 -29.86 -6.61 25.88
CA THR A 357 -29.20 -7.07 24.66
C THR A 357 -29.76 -8.40 24.15
N GLY A 358 -30.70 -9.04 24.86
CA GLY A 358 -31.23 -10.38 24.54
C GLY A 358 -30.35 -11.54 25.04
N ALA A 359 -29.25 -11.26 25.73
CA ALA A 359 -28.39 -12.27 26.34
C ALA A 359 -29.03 -12.82 27.63
N ALA A 360 -29.46 -14.08 27.62
CA ALA A 360 -30.03 -14.77 28.76
C ALA A 360 -29.00 -15.64 29.48
N THR A 361 -28.91 -15.56 30.81
CA THR A 361 -27.97 -16.34 31.63
C THR A 361 -28.72 -17.34 32.49
N GLY A 362 -28.33 -18.63 32.46
CA GLY A 362 -28.94 -19.67 33.30
C GLY A 362 -28.49 -19.54 34.75
N VAL A 363 -29.43 -19.46 35.70
CA VAL A 363 -29.18 -19.30 37.14
C VAL A 363 -29.40 -20.62 37.89
N THR A 364 -30.54 -21.27 37.66
CA THR A 364 -30.91 -22.54 38.32
C THR A 364 -31.63 -23.44 37.33
N ALA A 365 -31.51 -24.75 37.48
CA ALA A 365 -32.18 -25.71 36.61
C ALA A 365 -33.70 -25.50 36.54
N GLY A 366 -34.26 -25.62 35.32
CA GLY A 366 -35.68 -25.44 35.04
C GLY A 366 -35.93 -24.71 33.71
N VAL A 367 -37.20 -24.43 33.42
CA VAL A 367 -37.64 -23.79 32.18
C VAL A 367 -38.18 -22.38 32.46
N THR A 368 -37.87 -21.40 31.62
CA THR A 368 -38.46 -20.05 31.62
C THR A 368 -38.66 -19.55 30.19
N ASN A 369 -39.57 -18.59 30.00
CA ASN A 369 -39.72 -17.90 28.72
C ASN A 369 -38.93 -16.59 28.73
N ILE A 370 -38.20 -16.34 27.65
CA ILE A 370 -37.53 -15.08 27.35
C ILE A 370 -38.37 -14.34 26.32
N THR A 371 -38.91 -13.17 26.69
CA THR A 371 -39.89 -12.42 25.89
C THR A 371 -39.30 -11.09 25.44
N ALA A 372 -39.39 -10.80 24.15
CA ALA A 372 -39.13 -9.50 23.55
C ALA A 372 -40.45 -8.76 23.30
N THR A 373 -40.53 -7.49 23.69
CA THR A 373 -41.72 -6.63 23.50
C THR A 373 -41.35 -5.31 22.84
N SER A 374 -42.09 -4.90 21.80
CA SER A 374 -41.98 -3.57 21.17
C SER A 374 -43.31 -3.12 20.59
N GLY A 375 -43.66 -1.84 20.77
CA GLY A 375 -44.89 -1.27 20.21
C GLY A 375 -46.20 -1.97 20.63
N GLY A 376 -46.22 -2.63 21.80
CA GLY A 376 -47.37 -3.43 22.27
C GLY A 376 -47.44 -4.87 21.74
N LEU A 377 -46.51 -5.26 20.86
CA LEU A 377 -46.38 -6.64 20.35
C LEU A 377 -45.31 -7.39 21.15
N SER A 378 -45.51 -8.69 21.35
CA SER A 378 -44.57 -9.55 22.08
C SER A 378 -44.36 -10.88 21.40
N ALA A 379 -43.16 -11.44 21.53
CA ALA A 379 -42.85 -12.83 21.18
C ALA A 379 -41.91 -13.44 22.22
N SER A 380 -42.05 -14.75 22.45
CA SER A 380 -41.31 -15.47 23.49
C SER A 380 -40.53 -16.66 22.92
N ALA A 381 -39.40 -16.96 23.54
CA ALA A 381 -38.65 -18.18 23.33
C ALA A 381 -38.50 -18.96 24.64
N ILE A 382 -38.46 -20.29 24.56
CA ILE A 382 -38.33 -21.17 25.73
C ILE A 382 -36.84 -21.39 26.02
N LEU A 383 -36.40 -21.09 27.23
CA LEU A 383 -35.05 -21.40 27.71
C LEU A 383 -35.10 -22.50 28.78
N THR A 384 -34.48 -23.64 28.49
CA THR A 384 -34.29 -24.73 29.45
C THR A 384 -32.89 -24.71 30.04
N VAL A 385 -32.78 -24.38 31.32
CA VAL A 385 -31.53 -24.44 32.08
C VAL A 385 -31.38 -25.85 32.65
N ARG A 386 -30.31 -26.54 32.25
CA ARG A 386 -29.96 -27.88 32.72
C ARG A 386 -29.05 -27.79 33.93
N ALA A 387 -29.28 -28.66 34.91
CA ALA A 387 -28.31 -28.88 35.98
C ALA A 387 -27.01 -29.41 35.36
N VAL A 388 -25.87 -28.90 35.81
CA VAL A 388 -24.58 -29.51 35.49
C VAL A 388 -24.46 -30.74 36.40
N VAL A 389 -24.68 -31.92 35.85
CA VAL A 389 -24.29 -33.17 36.51
C VAL A 389 -22.79 -33.36 36.21
N PRO A 390 -21.90 -33.40 37.22
CA PRO A 390 -20.51 -33.72 36.98
C PRO A 390 -20.41 -35.10 36.32
N PRO A 391 -19.67 -35.27 35.21
CA PRO A 391 -19.42 -36.59 34.67
C PRO A 391 -18.67 -37.46 35.70
N PRO A 392 -18.90 -38.78 35.75
CA PRO A 392 -18.12 -39.70 36.59
C PRO A 392 -16.61 -39.56 36.29
N PRO A 393 -15.72 -39.70 37.29
CA PRO A 393 -14.28 -39.65 37.05
C PRO A 393 -13.85 -40.71 36.05
N ALA A 394 -13.10 -40.32 35.01
CA ALA A 394 -12.55 -41.25 34.05
C ALA A 394 -11.48 -42.14 34.72
N VAL A 395 -11.60 -43.45 34.55
CA VAL A 395 -10.65 -44.43 35.12
C VAL A 395 -9.59 -44.81 34.08
N LEU A 396 -8.36 -45.06 34.51
CA LEU A 396 -7.25 -45.44 33.63
C LEU A 396 -7.50 -46.84 33.03
N VAL A 397 -7.44 -46.98 31.71
CA VAL A 397 -7.76 -48.23 30.97
C VAL A 397 -6.54 -48.88 30.32
N SER A 398 -5.64 -48.09 29.72
CA SER A 398 -4.38 -48.61 29.15
C SER A 398 -3.29 -47.56 29.13
N ILE A 399 -2.03 -48.00 28.96
CA ILE A 399 -0.92 -47.13 28.56
C ILE A 399 -0.25 -47.65 27.29
N ALA A 400 0.36 -46.77 26.52
CA ALA A 400 1.15 -47.11 25.34
C ALA A 400 2.48 -46.33 25.35
N VAL A 401 3.57 -46.99 24.94
CA VAL A 401 4.88 -46.36 24.78
C VAL A 401 5.07 -45.97 23.31
N THR A 402 5.54 -44.75 23.06
CA THR A 402 5.89 -44.24 21.72
C THR A 402 7.28 -43.59 21.72
N PRO A 403 8.07 -43.70 20.64
CA PRO A 403 7.84 -44.52 19.45
C PRO A 403 7.91 -46.03 19.73
N GLN A 404 7.21 -46.81 18.91
CA GLN A 404 7.33 -48.27 18.88
C GLN A 404 8.58 -48.68 18.08
N ASN A 405 9.36 -49.58 18.66
CA ASN A 405 10.58 -50.15 18.12
C ASN A 405 11.63 -49.14 17.58
N PRO A 406 12.07 -48.15 18.37
CA PRO A 406 13.01 -47.15 17.88
C PRO A 406 14.42 -47.71 17.69
N THR A 407 15.06 -47.27 16.60
CA THR A 407 16.51 -47.43 16.41
C THR A 407 17.26 -46.25 17.03
N VAL A 408 18.25 -46.55 17.88
CA VAL A 408 19.08 -45.54 18.56
C VAL A 408 20.55 -45.89 18.30
N LEU A 409 21.30 -44.98 17.67
CA LEU A 409 22.74 -45.20 17.44
C LEU A 409 23.52 -45.17 18.76
N ILE A 410 24.72 -45.75 18.77
CA ILE A 410 25.63 -45.71 19.92
C ILE A 410 25.89 -44.23 20.30
N ALA A 411 25.85 -43.94 21.60
CA ALA A 411 25.93 -42.60 22.20
C ALA A 411 24.82 -41.60 21.82
N ALA A 412 23.93 -41.93 20.87
CA ALA A 412 22.75 -41.14 20.58
C ALA A 412 21.65 -41.39 21.61
N THR A 413 20.72 -40.43 21.72
CA THR A 413 19.58 -40.52 22.62
C THR A 413 18.24 -40.47 21.89
N ARG A 414 17.21 -41.07 22.48
CA ARG A 414 15.83 -41.02 22.01
C ARG A 414 14.88 -40.96 23.19
N GLN A 415 14.00 -39.96 23.21
CA GLN A 415 12.96 -39.85 24.22
C GLN A 415 11.82 -40.82 23.92
N LEU A 416 11.42 -41.60 24.92
CA LEU A 416 10.15 -42.34 24.93
C LEU A 416 9.08 -41.50 25.63
N ALA A 417 7.84 -41.58 25.14
CA ALA A 417 6.67 -41.02 25.79
C ALA A 417 5.67 -42.13 26.14
N VAL A 418 4.93 -41.92 27.22
CA VAL A 418 3.87 -42.82 27.69
C VAL A 418 2.54 -42.08 27.61
N VAL A 419 1.61 -42.62 26.82
CA VAL A 419 0.27 -42.07 26.68
C VAL A 419 -0.69 -43.00 27.41
N ALA A 420 -1.40 -42.45 28.39
CA ALA A 420 -2.51 -43.10 29.08
C ALA A 420 -3.80 -42.92 28.28
N THR A 421 -4.66 -43.94 28.25
CA THR A 421 -6.03 -43.90 27.73
C THR A 421 -6.99 -44.20 28.88
N TYR A 422 -8.02 -43.36 29.04
CA TYR A 422 -9.02 -43.48 30.10
C TYR A 422 -10.36 -43.99 29.56
N SER A 423 -11.27 -44.36 30.46
CA SER A 423 -12.58 -44.95 30.14
C SER A 423 -13.52 -44.05 29.33
N ASP A 424 -13.29 -42.74 29.35
CA ASP A 424 -13.99 -41.75 28.53
C ASP A 424 -13.35 -41.56 27.15
N SER A 425 -12.39 -42.41 26.78
CA SER A 425 -11.55 -42.33 25.58
C SER A 425 -10.61 -41.11 25.53
N SER A 426 -10.53 -40.32 26.61
CA SER A 426 -9.51 -39.28 26.71
C SER A 426 -8.12 -39.90 26.82
N THR A 427 -7.11 -39.15 26.39
CA THR A 427 -5.71 -39.56 26.52
C THR A 427 -4.89 -38.49 27.21
N ALA A 428 -3.92 -38.88 28.02
CA ALA A 428 -2.98 -37.97 28.66
C ALA A 428 -1.53 -38.44 28.47
N ASP A 429 -0.62 -37.50 28.24
CA ASP A 429 0.81 -37.78 28.35
C ASP A 429 1.17 -37.93 29.85
N VAL A 430 1.60 -39.13 30.21
CA VAL A 430 1.97 -39.50 31.58
C VAL A 430 3.45 -39.87 31.69
N THR A 431 4.26 -39.45 30.71
CA THR A 431 5.69 -39.77 30.63
C THR A 431 6.43 -39.38 31.91
N ALA A 432 6.19 -38.17 32.44
CA ALA A 432 6.84 -37.68 33.65
C ALA A 432 6.46 -38.45 34.93
N GLY A 433 5.29 -39.10 34.94
CA GLY A 433 4.82 -39.94 36.05
C GLY A 433 5.13 -41.42 35.87
N SER A 434 5.73 -41.82 34.75
CA SER A 434 6.03 -43.20 34.42
C SER A 434 7.43 -43.59 34.88
N SER A 435 7.61 -44.86 35.24
CA SER A 435 8.93 -45.45 35.49
C SER A 435 9.35 -46.31 34.31
N PHE A 436 10.64 -46.32 33.98
CA PHE A 436 11.19 -47.04 32.83
C PHE A 436 12.26 -48.03 33.28
N VAL A 437 12.24 -49.23 32.71
CA VAL A 437 13.24 -50.27 32.91
C VAL A 437 13.71 -50.79 31.56
N SER A 438 15.03 -50.83 31.36
CA SER A 438 15.65 -51.47 30.21
C SER A 438 16.07 -52.89 30.58
N ALA A 439 15.65 -53.89 29.80
CA ALA A 439 16.01 -55.29 30.04
C ALA A 439 17.50 -55.57 29.82
N THR A 440 18.14 -54.85 28.90
CA THR A 440 19.59 -54.93 28.62
C THR A 440 20.23 -53.53 28.58
N PRO A 441 20.50 -52.92 29.75
CA PRO A 441 21.12 -51.58 29.82
C PRO A 441 22.49 -51.48 29.13
N ALA A 442 23.20 -52.61 28.99
CA ALA A 442 24.46 -52.69 28.27
C ALA A 442 24.33 -52.45 26.76
N SER A 443 23.16 -52.73 26.17
CA SER A 443 22.87 -52.41 24.76
C SER A 443 22.20 -51.04 24.65
N ALA A 444 21.15 -50.78 25.42
CA ALA A 444 20.50 -49.48 25.49
C ALA A 444 20.08 -49.16 26.93
N SER A 445 20.59 -48.08 27.52
CA SER A 445 20.18 -47.65 28.86
C SER A 445 18.97 -46.70 28.75
N VAL A 446 18.17 -46.60 29.81
CA VAL A 446 17.02 -45.68 29.88
C VAL A 446 17.05 -44.93 31.20
N ALA A 447 16.92 -43.60 31.15
CA ALA A 447 16.78 -42.75 32.31
C ALA A 447 15.34 -42.76 32.85
N GLY A 448 15.14 -42.37 34.10
CA GLY A 448 13.81 -42.32 34.72
C GLY A 448 12.82 -41.38 34.01
N SER A 449 13.31 -40.43 33.22
CA SER A 449 12.49 -39.56 32.36
C SER A 449 12.04 -40.22 31.05
N GLY A 450 12.43 -41.46 30.76
CA GLY A 450 12.16 -42.14 29.48
C GLY A 450 13.18 -41.84 28.38
N LEU A 451 14.27 -41.13 28.68
CA LEU A 451 15.34 -40.87 27.72
C LEU A 451 16.22 -42.12 27.57
N VAL A 452 16.19 -42.74 26.40
CA VAL A 452 17.01 -43.91 26.05
C VAL A 452 18.34 -43.46 25.45
N THR A 453 19.44 -44.11 25.81
CA THR A 453 20.77 -43.90 25.21
C THR A 453 21.29 -45.22 24.64
N GLY A 454 21.74 -45.22 23.39
CA GLY A 454 22.42 -46.39 22.80
C GLY A 454 23.81 -46.58 23.39
N VAL A 455 24.16 -47.80 23.82
CA VAL A 455 25.42 -48.10 24.51
C VAL A 455 26.29 -49.05 23.70
N THR A 456 25.79 -50.23 23.35
CA THR A 456 26.47 -51.19 22.46
C THR A 456 25.47 -51.83 21.51
N ALA A 457 25.96 -52.37 20.39
CA ALA A 457 25.13 -53.05 19.42
C ALA A 457 24.29 -54.18 20.06
N GLY A 458 22.98 -54.19 19.80
CA GLY A 458 22.04 -55.14 20.37
C GLY A 458 20.64 -54.56 20.54
N ASN A 459 19.75 -55.34 21.12
CA ASN A 459 18.37 -54.95 21.36
C ASN A 459 18.10 -54.88 22.87
N SER A 460 17.29 -53.93 23.31
CA SER A 460 16.73 -53.90 24.66
C SER A 460 15.22 -53.70 24.64
N LEU A 461 14.50 -54.55 25.36
CA LEU A 461 13.09 -54.31 25.67
C LEU A 461 13.01 -53.26 26.78
N VAL A 462 12.47 -52.08 26.46
CA VAL A 462 12.22 -51.03 27.44
C VAL A 462 10.75 -51.08 27.86
N THR A 463 10.52 -51.27 29.15
CA THR A 463 9.18 -51.35 29.76
C THR A 463 8.90 -50.09 30.55
N ALA A 464 7.77 -49.43 30.27
CA ALA A 464 7.26 -48.31 31.04
C ALA A 464 6.11 -48.77 31.93
N SER A 465 6.06 -48.27 33.18
CA SER A 465 5.00 -48.53 34.14
C SER A 465 4.38 -47.23 34.66
N PHE A 466 3.05 -47.14 34.67
CA PHE A 466 2.29 -46.03 35.24
C PHE A 466 1.04 -46.55 35.96
N ASN A 467 0.89 -46.22 37.24
CA ASN A 467 -0.26 -46.59 38.09
C ASN A 467 -0.69 -48.07 37.98
N GLY A 468 0.28 -48.99 37.95
CA GLY A 468 0.03 -50.44 37.92
C GLY A 468 -0.15 -51.05 36.52
N MET A 469 -0.17 -50.25 35.45
CA MET A 469 -0.15 -50.75 34.08
C MET A 469 1.22 -50.66 33.44
N GLN A 470 1.49 -51.58 32.51
CA GLN A 470 2.76 -51.68 31.80
C GLN A 470 2.57 -51.69 30.28
N ALA A 471 3.50 -51.07 29.57
CA ALA A 471 3.66 -51.18 28.12
C ALA A 471 5.15 -51.18 27.78
N SER A 472 5.52 -51.79 26.66
CA SER A 472 6.92 -51.95 26.27
C SER A 472 7.18 -51.59 24.81
N THR A 473 8.44 -51.32 24.50
CA THR A 473 8.96 -51.08 23.14
C THR A 473 10.36 -51.68 23.02
N THR A 474 10.73 -52.23 21.85
CA THR A 474 12.06 -52.80 21.64
C THR A 474 13.00 -51.77 21.04
N VAL A 475 13.95 -51.27 21.82
CA VAL A 475 15.01 -50.38 21.32
C VAL A 475 16.05 -51.21 20.60
N THR A 476 16.43 -50.81 19.38
CA THR A 476 17.50 -51.46 18.60
C THR A 476 18.69 -50.52 18.47
N VAL A 477 19.87 -50.99 18.89
CA VAL A 477 21.16 -50.32 18.65
C VAL A 477 21.88 -51.10 17.57
N PRO A 478 22.00 -50.57 16.34
CA PRO A 478 22.63 -51.30 15.25
C PRO A 478 24.15 -51.43 15.47
N ALA A 479 24.75 -52.49 14.93
CA ALA A 479 26.20 -52.62 14.87
C ALA A 479 26.81 -51.55 13.97
N ALA A 480 27.90 -50.93 14.40
CA ALA A 480 28.62 -49.95 13.60
C ALA A 480 29.30 -50.66 12.41
N THR A 481 29.08 -50.17 11.20
CA THR A 481 29.68 -50.72 9.97
C THR A 481 30.91 -49.92 9.58
N LEU A 482 31.96 -50.57 9.07
CA LEU A 482 33.17 -49.89 8.61
C LEU A 482 32.85 -48.97 7.43
N VAL A 483 33.29 -47.71 7.50
CA VAL A 483 33.07 -46.69 6.46
C VAL A 483 34.36 -46.33 5.72
N SER A 484 35.47 -46.18 6.44
CA SER A 484 36.75 -45.82 5.81
C SER A 484 37.96 -46.31 6.61
N ILE A 485 39.12 -46.36 5.94
CA ILE A 485 40.42 -46.63 6.55
C ILE A 485 41.36 -45.48 6.20
N ALA A 486 42.01 -44.91 7.21
CA ALA A 486 43.10 -43.95 7.04
C ALA A 486 44.43 -44.62 7.42
N VAL A 487 45.47 -44.39 6.62
CA VAL A 487 46.84 -44.87 6.90
C VAL A 487 47.72 -43.68 7.24
N THR A 488 48.39 -43.73 8.39
CA THR A 488 49.16 -42.60 8.96
C THR A 488 50.59 -43.03 9.27
N PRO A 489 51.62 -42.21 8.99
CA PRO A 489 51.57 -40.92 8.29
C PRO A 489 51.11 -41.08 6.84
N ALA A 490 50.39 -40.10 6.30
CA ALA A 490 49.90 -40.15 4.91
C ALA A 490 51.03 -40.03 3.87
N ASN A 491 52.12 -39.36 4.25
CA ASN A 491 53.36 -39.29 3.49
C ASN A 491 54.53 -39.51 4.43
N ALA A 492 55.43 -40.43 4.10
CA ALA A 492 56.70 -40.63 4.81
C ALA A 492 57.86 -40.62 3.83
N SER A 493 59.04 -40.21 4.31
CA SER A 493 60.28 -40.27 3.55
C SER A 493 61.36 -40.92 4.41
N ILE A 494 61.96 -42.00 3.92
CA ILE A 494 63.01 -42.75 4.62
C ILE A 494 64.18 -43.03 3.67
N ALA A 495 65.40 -43.16 4.21
CA ALA A 495 66.53 -43.62 3.41
C ALA A 495 66.44 -45.12 3.10
N VAL A 496 67.13 -45.59 2.05
CA VAL A 496 67.33 -47.02 1.79
C VAL A 496 67.86 -47.72 3.06
N GLY A 497 67.25 -48.84 3.44
CA GLY A 497 67.57 -49.64 4.64
C GLY A 497 66.85 -49.20 5.92
N ALA A 498 66.25 -48.01 5.96
CA ALA A 498 65.47 -47.55 7.11
C ALA A 498 64.05 -48.14 7.11
N VAL A 499 63.35 -48.01 8.24
CA VAL A 499 61.98 -48.49 8.42
C VAL A 499 61.03 -47.37 8.85
N GLN A 500 59.75 -47.50 8.51
CA GLN A 500 58.66 -46.61 8.90
C GLN A 500 57.45 -47.42 9.37
N GLN A 501 56.91 -47.13 10.56
CA GLN A 501 55.63 -47.69 11.00
C GLN A 501 54.48 -46.88 10.40
N PHE A 502 53.55 -47.57 9.74
CA PHE A 502 52.25 -47.02 9.36
C PHE A 502 51.15 -47.56 10.29
N VAL A 503 50.20 -46.71 10.64
CA VAL A 503 49.05 -47.03 11.50
C VAL A 503 47.78 -46.94 10.65
N ALA A 504 46.99 -48.01 10.63
CA ALA A 504 45.68 -48.02 9.98
C ALA A 504 44.58 -47.74 11.01
N THR A 505 43.79 -46.70 10.78
CA THR A 505 42.67 -46.30 11.62
C THR A 505 41.37 -46.44 10.83
N ALA A 506 40.48 -47.30 11.30
CA ALA A 506 39.12 -47.44 10.79
C ALA A 506 38.24 -46.29 11.30
N THR A 507 37.31 -45.84 10.48
CA THR A 507 36.16 -45.02 10.89
C THR A 507 34.88 -45.79 10.60
N TYR A 508 33.99 -45.88 11.57
CA TYR A 508 32.72 -46.60 11.46
C TYR A 508 31.52 -45.66 11.27
N SER A 509 30.35 -46.22 10.97
CA SER A 509 29.10 -45.49 10.69
C SER A 509 28.53 -44.72 11.88
N ASP A 510 29.01 -44.99 13.09
CA ASP A 510 28.71 -44.27 14.33
C ASP A 510 29.77 -43.20 14.66
N ASN A 511 30.66 -42.89 13.71
CA ASN A 511 31.78 -41.96 13.83
C ASN A 511 32.86 -42.40 14.84
N SER A 512 32.77 -43.60 15.41
CA SER A 512 33.84 -44.14 16.22
C SER A 512 35.07 -44.47 15.35
N ASN A 513 36.25 -44.42 15.98
CA ASN A 513 37.51 -44.80 15.35
C ASN A 513 38.12 -45.99 16.08
N ALA A 514 38.71 -46.92 15.33
CA ALA A 514 39.51 -47.99 15.90
C ALA A 514 40.84 -48.14 15.15
N VAL A 515 41.92 -48.33 15.91
CA VAL A 515 43.20 -48.72 15.33
C VAL A 515 43.12 -50.19 14.92
N ILE A 516 43.27 -50.44 13.62
CA ILE A 516 43.15 -51.76 12.98
C ILE A 516 44.48 -52.20 12.35
N THR A 517 45.60 -51.57 12.72
CA THR A 517 46.93 -51.83 12.14
C THR A 517 47.30 -53.32 12.09
N THR A 518 46.95 -54.10 13.10
CA THR A 518 47.30 -55.53 13.19
C THR A 518 46.24 -56.47 12.59
N THR A 519 45.03 -55.97 12.31
CA THR A 519 43.93 -56.75 11.70
C THR A 519 43.74 -56.44 10.22
N ALA A 520 44.35 -55.36 9.73
CA ALA A 520 44.39 -55.01 8.31
C ALA A 520 45.42 -55.86 7.55
N THR A 521 45.08 -56.22 6.31
CA THR A 521 46.05 -56.74 5.34
C THR A 521 46.81 -55.59 4.69
N TRP A 522 48.15 -55.65 4.73
CA TRP A 522 49.05 -54.62 4.21
C TRP A 522 49.69 -55.03 2.89
N SER A 523 49.87 -54.06 1.99
CA SER A 523 50.58 -54.25 0.73
C SER A 523 51.38 -53.02 0.33
N SER A 524 52.40 -53.22 -0.50
CA SER A 524 53.27 -52.18 -1.05
C SER A 524 53.09 -52.16 -2.57
N GLY A 525 52.75 -50.99 -3.13
CA GLY A 525 52.51 -50.82 -4.56
C GLY A 525 53.76 -51.03 -5.43
N THR A 526 54.94 -50.76 -4.88
CA THR A 526 56.24 -50.96 -5.55
C THR A 526 57.19 -51.70 -4.62
N ILE A 527 57.15 -53.03 -4.64
CA ILE A 527 57.97 -53.91 -3.78
C ILE A 527 59.48 -53.66 -3.95
N ALA A 528 59.92 -53.29 -5.17
CA ALA A 528 61.31 -52.97 -5.46
C ALA A 528 61.80 -51.70 -4.72
N SER A 529 60.92 -50.74 -4.44
CA SER A 529 61.26 -49.53 -3.69
C SER A 529 61.08 -49.73 -2.19
N ALA A 530 60.00 -50.40 -1.75
CA ALA A 530 59.76 -50.69 -0.34
C ALA A 530 58.95 -51.97 -0.11
N THR A 531 59.22 -52.69 0.97
CA THR A 531 58.39 -53.81 1.46
C THR A 531 57.58 -53.39 2.69
N VAL A 532 56.46 -54.05 2.99
CA VAL A 532 55.67 -53.80 4.21
C VAL A 532 55.23 -55.11 4.86
N LEU A 533 55.33 -55.19 6.18
CA LEU A 533 54.83 -56.33 6.99
C LEU A 533 53.36 -56.16 7.34
N ASN A 534 52.69 -57.24 7.72
CA ASN A 534 51.30 -57.21 8.21
C ASN A 534 51.12 -56.46 9.55
N THR A 535 52.22 -56.04 10.19
CA THR A 535 52.24 -55.14 11.33
C THR A 535 52.23 -53.66 10.94
N GLY A 536 52.23 -53.33 9.65
CA GLY A 536 52.28 -51.96 9.12
C GLY A 536 53.69 -51.35 9.08
N ILE A 537 54.74 -52.12 9.40
CA ILE A 537 56.13 -51.67 9.28
C ILE A 537 56.60 -51.80 7.84
N ALA A 538 56.92 -50.68 7.21
CA ALA A 538 57.52 -50.62 5.89
C ALA A 538 59.05 -50.45 5.96
N THR A 539 59.78 -51.07 5.04
CA THR A 539 61.25 -51.01 4.93
C THR A 539 61.63 -50.48 3.55
N GLY A 540 62.52 -49.48 3.50
CA GLY A 540 63.03 -48.94 2.24
C GLY A 540 64.06 -49.86 1.61
N VAL A 541 63.86 -50.27 0.35
CA VAL A 541 64.72 -51.22 -0.37
C VAL A 541 65.60 -50.51 -1.39
N THR A 542 65.02 -49.63 -2.21
CA THR A 542 65.75 -48.88 -3.24
C THR A 542 65.07 -47.52 -3.44
N ALA A 543 65.84 -46.51 -3.84
CA ALA A 543 65.32 -45.17 -4.07
C ALA A 543 64.14 -45.18 -5.06
N GLY A 544 63.03 -44.54 -4.69
CA GLY A 544 61.78 -44.58 -5.44
C GLY A 544 60.59 -44.32 -4.52
N THR A 545 59.37 -44.53 -5.03
CA THR A 545 58.15 -44.37 -4.23
C THR A 545 57.34 -45.66 -4.22
N SER A 546 56.65 -45.91 -3.12
CA SER A 546 55.67 -46.98 -3.01
C SER A 546 54.42 -46.50 -2.27
N THR A 547 53.24 -46.89 -2.75
CA THR A 547 51.99 -46.70 -2.01
C THR A 547 51.82 -47.85 -1.03
N ILE A 548 51.75 -47.54 0.26
CA ILE A 548 51.48 -48.50 1.32
C ILE A 548 49.97 -48.52 1.57
N THR A 549 49.36 -49.68 1.37
CA THR A 549 47.90 -49.86 1.43
C THR A 549 47.51 -50.81 2.55
N ALA A 550 46.59 -50.38 3.42
CA ALA A 550 45.93 -51.22 4.41
C ALA A 550 44.50 -51.54 3.97
N THR A 551 44.08 -52.81 4.08
CA THR A 551 42.79 -53.31 3.59
C THR A 551 42.06 -54.09 4.68
N VAL A 552 40.75 -53.83 4.86
CA VAL A 552 39.82 -54.65 5.67
C VAL A 552 38.51 -54.80 4.91
N GLY A 553 38.12 -56.03 4.59
CA GLY A 553 36.97 -56.30 3.74
C GLY A 553 37.12 -55.65 2.36
N SER A 554 36.16 -54.83 1.96
CA SER A 554 36.19 -54.05 0.71
C SER A 554 36.81 -52.65 0.84
N HIS A 555 37.23 -52.23 2.03
CA HIS A 555 37.73 -50.88 2.29
C HIS A 555 39.25 -50.86 2.31
N THR A 556 39.84 -49.83 1.70
CA THR A 556 41.29 -49.60 1.65
C THR A 556 41.64 -48.20 2.14
N GLY A 557 42.81 -48.07 2.77
CA GLY A 557 43.45 -46.80 3.09
C GLY A 557 44.88 -46.80 2.55
N ASN A 558 45.37 -45.65 2.09
CA ASN A 558 46.65 -45.54 1.39
C ASN A 558 47.53 -44.46 2.02
N ALA A 559 48.84 -44.69 2.01
CA ALA A 559 49.86 -43.70 2.31
C ALA A 559 51.01 -43.79 1.30
N LEU A 560 51.66 -42.67 1.01
CA LEU A 560 52.83 -42.62 0.14
C LEU A 560 54.11 -42.78 0.96
N LEU A 561 54.95 -43.73 0.60
CA LEU A 561 56.30 -43.87 1.11
C LEU A 561 57.30 -43.49 0.01
N THR A 562 58.10 -42.47 0.27
CA THR A 562 59.26 -42.13 -0.55
C THR A 562 60.51 -42.73 0.08
N VAL A 563 61.24 -43.52 -0.69
CA VAL A 563 62.54 -44.04 -0.32
C VAL A 563 63.59 -43.18 -1.03
N THR A 564 64.41 -42.47 -0.27
CA THR A 564 65.50 -41.67 -0.81
C THR A 564 66.78 -42.50 -0.86
N ALA A 565 67.62 -42.23 -1.86
CA ALA A 565 68.98 -42.80 -1.87
C ALA A 565 69.72 -42.38 -0.59
N ALA A 566 70.54 -43.26 -0.03
CA ALA A 566 71.41 -42.89 1.07
C ALA A 566 72.28 -41.71 0.63
N ALA A 567 72.18 -40.58 1.33
CA ALA A 567 72.97 -39.40 1.01
C ALA A 567 74.45 -39.71 1.27
N ILE A 568 75.29 -39.51 0.26
CA ILE A 568 76.75 -39.48 0.46
C ILE A 568 77.04 -38.12 1.13
N PRO A 569 77.57 -38.08 2.37
CA PRO A 569 77.89 -36.81 3.02
C PRO A 569 78.95 -36.04 2.23
N PRO A 570 78.93 -34.70 2.25
CA PRO A 570 79.97 -33.89 1.59
C PRO A 570 81.35 -34.21 2.19
N VAL A 571 82.38 -34.25 1.33
CA VAL A 571 83.76 -34.48 1.76
C VAL A 571 84.21 -33.36 2.70
N LEU A 572 84.32 -33.67 3.99
CA LEU A 572 84.90 -32.79 5.00
C LEU A 572 86.43 -32.79 4.85
N ASN A 573 87.05 -31.62 4.72
CA ASN A 573 88.51 -31.47 4.77
C ASN A 573 88.99 -31.47 6.23
N PRO A 574 90.16 -32.09 6.54
CA PRO A 574 90.76 -32.06 7.88
C PRO A 574 91.01 -30.63 8.37
N ILE A 575 91.08 -30.44 9.69
CA ILE A 575 91.40 -29.13 10.29
C ILE A 575 92.90 -28.85 10.06
N ASP A 576 93.22 -27.72 9.45
CA ASP A 576 94.60 -27.29 9.23
C ASP A 576 95.21 -26.74 10.53
N LEU A 577 96.31 -27.37 10.98
CA LEU A 577 97.03 -26.98 12.19
C LEU A 577 98.11 -25.91 11.92
N GLY A 578 98.40 -25.58 10.66
CA GLY A 578 99.43 -24.61 10.29
C GLY A 578 100.77 -24.88 10.98
N ARG A 579 101.35 -23.84 11.60
CA ARG A 579 102.61 -23.95 12.36
C ARG A 579 102.48 -24.73 13.67
N ALA A 580 101.28 -25.10 14.11
CA ALA A 580 101.08 -26.01 15.25
C ALA A 580 101.21 -27.49 14.85
N ALA A 581 101.13 -27.83 13.56
CA ALA A 581 101.25 -29.20 13.06
C ALA A 581 102.50 -29.97 13.54
N PRO A 582 103.71 -29.36 13.64
CA PRO A 582 104.89 -30.08 14.10
C PRO A 582 104.93 -30.31 15.63
N PHE A 583 104.03 -29.74 16.42
CA PHE A 583 104.01 -29.93 17.86
C PHE A 583 103.29 -31.24 18.25
N GLY A 584 103.96 -32.08 19.04
CA GLY A 584 103.31 -33.20 19.73
C GLY A 584 102.60 -32.72 20.99
N VAL A 585 103.20 -31.74 21.68
CA VAL A 585 102.60 -31.04 22.83
C VAL A 585 102.85 -29.54 22.71
N LEU A 586 101.79 -28.75 22.80
CA LEU A 586 101.82 -27.29 22.78
C LEU A 586 100.93 -26.76 23.91
N ALA A 587 101.49 -26.00 24.84
CA ALA A 587 100.78 -25.43 25.99
C ALA A 587 101.01 -23.92 26.09
N GLY A 588 99.93 -23.14 26.14
CA GLY A 588 99.97 -21.68 26.18
C GLY A 588 100.59 -21.10 27.44
N THR A 589 100.57 -21.84 28.55
CA THR A 589 101.04 -21.34 29.85
C THR A 589 102.18 -22.17 30.42
N SER A 590 101.95 -23.45 30.70
CA SER A 590 102.95 -24.32 31.31
C SER A 590 102.81 -25.79 30.93
N ILE A 591 103.92 -26.53 30.95
CA ILE A 591 103.93 -28.00 30.94
C ILE A 591 104.43 -28.48 32.30
N THR A 592 103.58 -29.18 33.03
CA THR A 592 103.98 -29.93 34.23
C THR A 592 104.27 -31.36 33.83
N ASN A 593 105.53 -31.78 33.85
CA ASN A 593 105.95 -33.15 33.62
C ASN A 593 106.54 -33.72 34.92
N ASN A 594 106.19 -34.97 35.26
CA ASN A 594 106.63 -35.62 36.49
C ASN A 594 108.17 -35.69 36.60
N SER A 595 108.70 -35.57 37.83
CA SER A 595 110.11 -35.83 38.10
C SER A 595 110.41 -37.32 37.88
N GLY A 596 111.27 -37.62 36.91
CA GLY A 596 111.56 -39.00 36.47
C GLY A 596 111.55 -39.23 34.95
N GLY A 597 111.02 -38.28 34.16
CA GLY A 597 111.39 -38.08 32.74
C GLY A 597 111.04 -39.18 31.73
N THR A 598 110.13 -40.12 32.01
CA THR A 598 109.78 -41.20 31.06
C THR A 598 108.75 -40.78 30.01
N THR A 599 108.24 -39.55 30.07
CA THR A 599 107.37 -39.01 29.02
C THR A 599 108.17 -38.82 27.74
N PHE A 600 107.77 -39.52 26.68
CA PHE A 600 108.37 -39.47 25.35
C PHE A 600 107.42 -38.84 24.33
N ILE A 601 107.92 -37.86 23.57
CA ILE A 601 107.15 -37.12 22.56
C ILE A 601 107.85 -37.22 21.20
N ASN A 602 107.19 -37.79 20.21
CA ASN A 602 107.64 -37.80 18.82
C ASN A 602 107.10 -36.56 18.08
N GLY A 603 107.57 -35.37 18.47
CA GLY A 603 107.13 -34.08 17.94
C GLY A 603 107.73 -32.92 18.71
N ASP A 604 107.61 -31.70 18.19
CA ASP A 604 108.06 -30.50 18.90
C ASP A 604 107.26 -30.31 20.18
N VAL A 605 107.92 -29.76 21.19
CA VAL A 605 107.31 -29.39 22.46
C VAL A 605 107.34 -27.88 22.58
N GLY A 606 106.24 -27.26 22.99
CA GLY A 606 106.13 -25.82 23.08
C GLY A 606 105.43 -25.36 24.34
N SER A 607 106.10 -24.58 25.19
CA SER A 607 105.47 -23.91 26.34
C SER A 607 106.37 -22.85 26.98
N PRO A 608 105.84 -21.68 27.38
CA PRO A 608 106.60 -20.64 28.08
C PRO A 608 107.27 -21.09 29.39
N SER A 609 106.70 -22.11 30.07
CA SER A 609 107.21 -22.64 31.33
C SER A 609 107.09 -24.15 31.38
N GLN A 610 108.10 -24.85 31.92
CA GLN A 610 108.12 -26.31 32.05
C GLN A 610 108.82 -26.73 33.34
N THR A 611 108.28 -27.72 34.07
CA THR A 611 108.91 -28.24 35.31
C THR A 611 110.12 -29.13 35.00
N VAL A 612 109.93 -30.08 34.09
CA VAL A 612 110.95 -31.02 33.58
C VAL A 612 110.70 -31.17 32.08
N ASP A 613 111.73 -30.98 31.25
CA ASP A 613 111.58 -31.10 29.81
C ASP A 613 111.21 -32.55 29.44
N PRO A 614 110.15 -32.78 28.65
CA PRO A 614 109.85 -34.10 28.11
C PRO A 614 110.97 -34.61 27.20
N THR A 615 111.17 -35.93 27.17
CA THR A 615 112.10 -36.55 26.22
C THR A 615 111.49 -36.50 24.83
N GLN A 616 112.26 -36.06 23.83
CA GLN A 616 111.80 -35.97 22.44
C GLN A 616 112.52 -36.97 21.53
N ALA A 617 111.87 -37.36 20.44
CA ALA A 617 112.53 -38.09 19.36
C ALA A 617 113.57 -37.19 18.64
N ALA A 618 114.58 -37.83 18.04
CA ALA A 618 115.61 -37.09 17.30
C ALA A 618 115.00 -36.29 16.14
N GLY A 619 115.39 -35.02 16.02
CA GLY A 619 114.91 -34.11 14.97
C GLY A 619 113.80 -33.14 15.39
N PHE A 620 113.29 -33.23 16.63
CA PHE A 620 112.32 -32.28 17.20
C PHE A 620 112.93 -31.37 18.26
N ASN A 621 112.29 -30.23 18.49
CA ASN A 621 112.79 -29.14 19.31
C ASN A 621 111.83 -28.77 20.45
N ASN A 622 112.39 -28.38 21.60
CA ASN A 622 111.63 -27.81 22.71
C ASN A 622 111.69 -26.27 22.69
N TYR A 623 110.59 -25.62 22.34
CA TYR A 623 110.46 -24.17 22.25
C TYR A 623 109.86 -23.59 23.53
N LYS A 624 110.66 -22.79 24.25
CA LYS A 624 110.21 -22.08 25.46
C LYS A 624 109.85 -20.61 25.22
N SER A 625 110.24 -20.05 24.08
CA SER A 625 109.93 -18.66 23.68
C SER A 625 110.20 -18.47 22.19
N GLY A 626 109.87 -17.29 21.65
CA GLY A 626 110.21 -16.89 20.27
C GLY A 626 109.07 -17.07 19.25
N ALA A 627 109.34 -16.65 18.01
CA ALA A 627 108.33 -16.53 16.95
C ALA A 627 107.71 -17.86 16.53
N ILE A 628 108.45 -18.98 16.63
CA ILE A 628 107.93 -20.32 16.30
C ILE A 628 106.83 -20.70 17.31
N LEU A 629 107.09 -20.55 18.61
CA LEU A 629 106.11 -20.83 19.66
C LEU A 629 104.89 -19.90 19.55
N ALA A 630 105.13 -18.60 19.36
CA ALA A 630 104.05 -17.62 19.22
C ALA A 630 103.17 -17.87 17.99
N GLY A 631 103.78 -18.15 16.83
CA GLY A 631 103.06 -18.47 15.60
C GLY A 631 102.28 -19.78 15.69
N ALA A 632 102.83 -20.81 16.34
CA ALA A 632 102.12 -22.07 16.60
C ALA A 632 100.89 -21.86 17.50
N MET A 633 100.96 -20.99 18.51
CA MET A 633 99.79 -20.65 19.33
C MET A 633 98.71 -19.92 18.53
N THR A 634 99.10 -19.02 17.63
CA THR A 634 98.15 -18.35 16.72
C THR A 634 97.44 -19.34 15.80
N ASP A 635 98.19 -20.25 15.16
CA ASP A 635 97.62 -21.23 14.25
C ASP A 635 96.78 -22.29 15.00
N LEU A 636 97.13 -22.62 16.26
CA LEU A 636 96.27 -23.41 17.14
C LEU A 636 94.92 -22.72 17.39
N GLN A 637 94.91 -21.43 17.69
CA GLN A 637 93.66 -20.69 17.88
C GLN A 637 92.83 -20.62 16.58
N ALA A 638 93.48 -20.52 15.42
CA ALA A 638 92.81 -20.59 14.13
C ALA A 638 92.18 -21.97 13.89
N ALA A 639 92.91 -23.06 14.16
CA ALA A 639 92.42 -24.44 14.06
C ALA A 639 91.22 -24.71 14.99
N ILE A 640 91.26 -24.20 16.23
CA ILE A 640 90.13 -24.28 17.17
C ILE A 640 88.91 -23.51 16.65
N THR A 641 89.14 -22.35 16.04
CA THR A 641 88.07 -21.53 15.45
C THR A 641 87.44 -22.23 14.26
N ASP A 642 88.26 -22.78 13.35
CA ASP A 642 87.81 -23.58 12.20
C ASP A 642 86.96 -24.76 12.66
N GLY A 643 87.49 -25.59 13.55
CA GLY A 643 86.79 -26.77 14.07
C GLY A 643 85.46 -26.44 14.75
N ASN A 644 85.39 -25.37 15.54
CA ASN A 644 84.15 -24.93 16.17
C ASN A 644 83.15 -24.33 15.18
N SER A 645 83.62 -23.77 14.06
CA SER A 645 82.78 -23.19 13.01
C SER A 645 82.14 -24.23 12.08
N ARG A 646 82.70 -25.45 12.00
CA ARG A 646 82.13 -26.51 11.17
C ARG A 646 80.68 -26.78 11.58
N ASN A 647 79.78 -27.00 10.62
CA ASN A 647 78.39 -27.37 10.90
C ASN A 647 78.35 -28.72 11.63
N CYS A 648 77.41 -28.90 12.58
CA CYS A 648 77.24 -30.20 13.22
C CYS A 648 76.49 -31.13 12.27
N ASP A 649 77.03 -32.31 12.02
CA ASP A 649 76.27 -33.41 11.41
C ASP A 649 75.35 -34.05 12.45
N VAL A 650 75.81 -34.09 13.71
CA VAL A 650 75.03 -34.56 14.85
C VAL A 650 75.20 -33.60 16.02
N SER A 651 74.09 -33.14 16.60
CA SER A 651 74.06 -32.26 17.76
C SER A 651 73.31 -32.90 18.91
N PHE A 652 73.88 -32.84 20.12
CA PHE A 652 73.26 -33.32 21.35
C PHE A 652 73.29 -32.22 22.42
N ALA A 653 72.15 -32.01 23.07
CA ALA A 653 71.99 -30.97 24.08
C ALA A 653 72.59 -31.34 25.46
N GLY A 654 72.86 -32.62 25.72
CA GLY A 654 73.40 -33.12 26.99
C GLY A 654 74.88 -33.52 26.90
N GLY A 655 75.41 -34.00 28.03
CA GLY A 655 76.66 -34.75 28.04
C GLY A 655 76.47 -36.15 27.47
N VAL A 656 77.56 -36.77 27.04
CA VAL A 656 77.55 -38.10 26.43
C VAL A 656 78.68 -38.94 26.99
N ASP A 657 78.44 -40.25 27.09
CA ASP A 657 79.51 -41.23 27.19
C ASP A 657 79.67 -41.92 25.83
N LEU A 658 80.86 -41.82 25.24
CA LEU A 658 81.17 -42.41 23.93
C LEU A 658 81.57 -43.89 24.04
N GLY A 659 81.66 -44.41 25.26
CA GLY A 659 81.96 -45.80 25.54
C GLY A 659 81.05 -46.80 24.84
N GLY A 660 81.64 -47.75 24.12
CA GLY A 660 80.92 -48.78 23.36
C GLY A 660 80.28 -48.31 22.06
N LEU A 661 80.34 -47.01 21.75
CA LEU A 661 79.71 -46.46 20.55
C LEU A 661 80.63 -46.56 19.32
N THR A 662 80.00 -46.73 18.15
CA THR A 662 80.66 -46.70 16.84
C THR A 662 80.18 -45.52 16.03
N PHE A 663 81.11 -44.74 15.48
CA PHE A 663 80.83 -43.53 14.71
C PHE A 663 81.38 -43.63 13.28
N GLY A 664 80.64 -43.11 12.32
CA GLY A 664 81.16 -42.83 10.97
C GLY A 664 81.79 -41.44 10.89
N PRO A 665 82.42 -41.06 9.77
CA PRO A 665 82.94 -39.72 9.57
C PRO A 665 81.86 -38.65 9.77
N GLY A 666 82.22 -37.53 10.40
CA GLY A 666 81.32 -36.41 10.65
C GLY A 666 81.74 -35.51 11.80
N VAL A 667 80.96 -34.45 11.99
CA VAL A 667 81.09 -33.44 13.04
C VAL A 667 80.04 -33.67 14.12
N TYR A 668 80.48 -34.17 15.26
CA TYR A 668 79.66 -34.49 16.43
C TYR A 668 79.81 -33.41 17.49
N CYS A 669 78.70 -32.83 17.92
CA CYS A 669 78.73 -31.68 18.80
C CYS A 669 77.83 -31.82 20.02
N TYR A 670 78.42 -31.61 21.19
CA TYR A 670 77.80 -31.86 22.48
C TYR A 670 77.81 -30.58 23.30
N ALA A 671 76.64 -30.15 23.77
CA ALA A 671 76.56 -29.02 24.69
C ALA A 671 77.01 -29.39 26.12
N GLY A 672 76.97 -30.68 26.49
CA GLY A 672 77.51 -31.18 27.75
C GLY A 672 78.85 -31.90 27.62
N ALA A 673 79.36 -32.41 28.74
CA ALA A 673 80.65 -33.10 28.82
C ALA A 673 80.70 -34.38 27.98
N ILE A 674 81.85 -34.65 27.36
CA ILE A 674 82.16 -35.94 26.76
C ILE A 674 82.90 -36.79 27.80
N SER A 675 82.39 -37.98 28.05
CA SER A 675 83.08 -39.06 28.76
C SER A 675 83.41 -40.18 27.78
N ILE A 676 84.49 -40.92 28.05
CA ILE A 676 84.81 -42.16 27.33
C ILE A 676 85.00 -43.25 28.38
N THR A 677 84.03 -44.15 28.49
CA THR A 677 84.16 -45.38 29.28
C THR A 677 84.47 -46.58 28.37
N GLY A 678 85.65 -47.18 28.53
CA GLY A 678 86.06 -48.29 27.66
C GLY A 678 86.38 -47.83 26.22
N THR A 679 85.84 -48.51 25.20
CA THR A 679 86.26 -48.30 23.79
C THR A 679 85.24 -47.50 22.98
N VAL A 680 85.66 -46.41 22.36
CA VAL A 680 84.92 -45.76 21.26
C VAL A 680 85.52 -46.18 19.92
N THR A 681 84.69 -46.54 18.94
CA THR A 681 85.14 -47.01 17.63
C THR A 681 84.79 -46.00 16.54
N LEU A 682 85.77 -45.60 15.73
CA LEU A 682 85.56 -44.78 14.53
C LEU A 682 85.73 -45.66 13.30
N ASN A 683 84.75 -45.67 12.41
CA ASN A 683 84.62 -46.68 11.36
C ASN A 683 84.37 -46.01 10.00
N GLY A 684 85.33 -46.16 9.10
CA GLY A 684 85.26 -45.65 7.72
C GLY A 684 86.24 -44.49 7.45
N PRO A 685 86.64 -44.29 6.18
CA PRO A 685 87.54 -43.21 5.81
C PRO A 685 86.83 -41.86 5.83
N GLY A 686 87.43 -40.85 6.47
CA GLY A 686 86.92 -39.48 6.49
C GLY A 686 87.36 -38.70 7.72
N VAL A 687 86.78 -37.51 7.89
CA VAL A 687 87.08 -36.58 8.99
C VAL A 687 86.11 -36.79 10.16
N TYR A 688 86.65 -36.79 11.36
CA TYR A 688 85.92 -36.95 12.62
C TYR A 688 86.22 -35.75 13.51
N ILE A 689 85.21 -34.97 13.85
CA ILE A 689 85.35 -33.82 14.74
C ILE A 689 84.38 -34.01 15.92
N PHE A 690 84.93 -34.14 17.13
CA PHE A 690 84.13 -34.20 18.36
C PHE A 690 84.33 -32.90 19.13
N ARG A 691 83.28 -32.09 19.26
CA ARG A 691 83.30 -30.85 20.05
C ARG A 691 82.42 -30.96 21.28
N THR A 692 82.90 -30.38 22.37
CA THR A 692 82.13 -30.26 23.61
C THR A 692 82.31 -28.87 24.21
N ALA A 693 81.20 -28.26 24.63
CA ALA A 693 81.22 -26.99 25.35
C ALA A 693 81.73 -27.13 26.79
N LEU A 694 81.92 -28.37 27.29
CA LEU A 694 82.41 -28.67 28.63
C LEU A 694 83.67 -29.55 28.54
N THR A 695 83.80 -30.54 29.42
CA THR A 695 85.00 -31.36 29.59
C THR A 695 85.05 -32.54 28.61
N LEU A 696 86.26 -32.99 28.29
CA LEU A 696 86.53 -34.29 27.68
C LEU A 696 87.26 -35.17 28.70
N ASN A 697 86.62 -36.21 29.20
CA ASN A 697 87.20 -37.11 30.19
C ASN A 697 87.21 -38.56 29.70
N SER A 698 88.26 -39.31 30.01
CA SER A 698 88.25 -40.77 29.87
C SER A 698 88.34 -41.46 31.22
N THR A 699 87.96 -42.73 31.27
CA THR A 699 88.22 -43.61 32.41
C THR A 699 89.47 -44.46 32.18
N VAL A 700 89.97 -45.11 33.23
CA VAL A 700 91.18 -45.95 33.14
C VAL A 700 90.99 -47.03 32.07
N ASN A 701 92.01 -47.27 31.25
CA ASN A 701 91.99 -48.23 30.13
C ASN A 701 91.03 -47.87 28.98
N SER A 702 90.68 -46.59 28.79
CA SER A 702 89.84 -46.20 27.66
C SER A 702 90.60 -46.27 26.34
N VAL A 703 89.90 -46.58 25.25
CA VAL A 703 90.51 -46.78 23.92
C VAL A 703 89.74 -46.02 22.86
N VAL A 704 90.46 -45.28 22.00
CA VAL A 704 89.93 -44.79 20.72
C VAL A 704 90.38 -45.74 19.61
N ALA A 705 89.45 -46.59 19.15
CA ALA A 705 89.67 -47.56 18.08
C ALA A 705 89.36 -46.94 16.71
N LEU A 706 90.21 -47.24 15.72
CA LEU A 706 90.04 -46.80 14.33
C LEU A 706 89.93 -48.03 13.44
N ASN A 707 88.83 -48.16 12.72
CA ASN A 707 88.49 -49.32 11.91
C ASN A 707 88.20 -48.90 10.46
N ASN A 708 88.41 -49.84 9.53
CA ASN A 708 87.99 -49.74 8.13
C ASN A 708 88.39 -48.42 7.45
N GLY A 709 89.65 -47.99 7.61
CA GLY A 709 90.19 -46.81 6.92
C GLY A 709 90.04 -45.48 7.66
N ALA A 710 89.50 -45.47 8.88
CA ALA A 710 89.60 -44.30 9.76
C ALA A 710 91.07 -44.03 10.15
N THR A 711 91.51 -42.78 10.07
CA THR A 711 92.88 -42.36 10.40
C THR A 711 92.90 -41.33 11.52
N ALA A 712 93.94 -41.37 12.36
CA ALA A 712 94.03 -40.50 13.52
C ALA A 712 94.30 -39.03 13.14
N ASP A 713 94.99 -38.78 12.01
CA ASP A 713 95.23 -37.43 11.49
C ASP A 713 93.94 -36.67 11.17
N ASN A 714 92.89 -37.40 10.84
CA ASN A 714 91.57 -36.87 10.51
C ASN A 714 90.63 -36.82 11.72
N LEU A 715 91.12 -37.14 12.92
CA LEU A 715 90.35 -37.11 14.16
C LEU A 715 90.76 -35.91 15.02
N THR A 716 89.81 -35.02 15.30
CA THR A 716 90.01 -33.85 16.15
C THR A 716 89.01 -33.80 17.30
N TRP A 717 89.52 -33.52 18.50
CA TRP A 717 88.75 -33.32 19.72
C TRP A 717 88.85 -31.85 20.14
N LEU A 718 87.71 -31.19 20.30
CA LEU A 718 87.60 -29.75 20.62
C LEU A 718 86.84 -29.55 21.94
N PRO A 719 87.49 -29.78 23.09
CA PRO A 719 86.94 -29.43 24.39
C PRO A 719 87.15 -27.95 24.71
N VAL A 720 86.09 -27.32 25.21
CA VAL A 720 86.17 -25.96 25.78
C VAL A 720 86.63 -26.01 27.25
N GLY A 721 86.12 -26.98 28.01
CA GLY A 721 86.47 -27.22 29.41
C GLY A 721 87.70 -28.12 29.60
N PRO A 722 88.12 -28.38 30.86
CA PRO A 722 89.31 -29.17 31.14
C PRO A 722 89.20 -30.59 30.58
N THR A 723 90.33 -31.11 30.11
CA THR A 723 90.42 -32.45 29.53
C THR A 723 91.24 -33.35 30.42
N THR A 724 90.71 -34.52 30.80
CA THR A 724 91.44 -35.53 31.57
C THR A 724 91.42 -36.86 30.85
N LEU A 725 92.58 -37.28 30.34
CA LEU A 725 92.75 -38.65 29.88
C LEU A 725 93.21 -39.49 31.07
N ALA A 726 92.42 -40.47 31.49
CA ALA A 726 92.77 -41.32 32.61
C ALA A 726 93.86 -42.33 32.27
N ALA A 727 94.52 -42.86 33.30
CA ALA A 727 95.69 -43.72 33.19
C ALA A 727 95.48 -44.95 32.29
N ASN A 728 96.58 -45.43 31.70
CA ASN A 728 96.64 -46.60 30.81
C ASN A 728 95.68 -46.54 29.61
N SER A 729 95.20 -45.35 29.22
CA SER A 729 94.34 -45.20 28.05
C SER A 729 95.16 -45.17 26.76
N VAL A 730 94.56 -45.66 25.66
CA VAL A 730 95.12 -45.52 24.31
C VAL A 730 94.23 -44.55 23.54
N PHE A 731 94.71 -43.32 23.41
CA PHE A 731 93.98 -42.24 22.77
C PHE A 731 94.55 -41.98 21.36
N LYS A 732 93.71 -41.47 20.45
CA LYS A 732 94.10 -41.17 19.06
C LYS A 732 93.53 -39.83 18.62
N GLY A 733 94.23 -39.17 17.71
CA GLY A 733 93.83 -37.89 17.14
C GLY A 733 94.32 -36.66 17.91
N ASN A 734 93.92 -35.49 17.41
CA ASN A 734 94.42 -34.19 17.85
C ASN A 734 93.47 -33.59 18.89
N ILE A 735 93.95 -33.34 20.11
CA ILE A 735 93.18 -32.61 21.13
C ILE A 735 93.56 -31.14 21.04
N LEU A 736 92.59 -30.30 20.73
CA LEU A 736 92.73 -28.85 20.60
C LEU A 736 91.90 -28.16 21.70
N GLY A 737 92.53 -27.89 22.85
CA GLY A 737 91.87 -27.28 24.00
C GLY A 737 91.88 -25.75 23.95
N GLN A 738 90.70 -25.12 24.06
CA GLN A 738 90.55 -23.67 23.89
C GLN A 738 91.20 -22.85 25.01
N SER A 739 90.81 -23.07 26.26
CA SER A 739 91.21 -22.21 27.38
C SER A 739 91.38 -22.95 28.70
N ALA A 740 91.26 -24.28 28.70
CA ALA A 740 91.31 -25.10 29.89
C ALA A 740 92.45 -26.12 29.83
N ALA A 741 92.96 -26.49 31.00
CA ALA A 741 94.11 -27.37 31.11
C ALA A 741 93.81 -28.80 30.60
N ILE A 742 94.83 -29.44 30.04
CA ILE A 742 94.78 -30.84 29.62
C ILE A 742 95.67 -31.66 30.55
N THR A 743 95.09 -32.67 31.20
CA THR A 743 95.82 -33.65 32.01
C THR A 743 95.87 -34.98 31.28
N VAL A 744 97.08 -35.43 30.96
CA VAL A 744 97.33 -36.75 30.40
C VAL A 744 97.78 -37.66 31.55
N GLY A 745 96.90 -38.56 31.95
CA GLY A 745 97.09 -39.46 33.08
C GLY A 745 98.21 -40.48 32.85
N ASP A 746 98.64 -41.09 33.93
CA ASP A 746 99.81 -41.99 33.96
C ASP A 746 99.77 -43.09 32.89
N ASN A 747 100.89 -43.32 32.20
CA ASN A 747 101.03 -44.35 31.15
C ASN A 747 100.00 -44.27 30.01
N THR A 748 99.33 -43.12 29.83
CA THR A 748 98.46 -42.91 28.67
C THR A 748 99.32 -42.78 27.41
N THR A 749 98.92 -43.48 26.34
CA THR A 749 99.55 -43.42 25.03
C THR A 749 98.66 -42.68 24.06
N LEU A 750 99.21 -41.66 23.38
CA LEU A 750 98.58 -41.03 22.22
C LEU A 750 99.26 -41.54 20.96
N LEU A 751 98.52 -42.34 20.18
CA LEU A 751 99.01 -42.91 18.92
C LEU A 751 98.51 -42.08 17.74
N ASN A 752 99.45 -41.45 17.02
CA ASN A 752 99.19 -40.51 15.93
C ASN A 752 98.22 -39.39 16.38
N GLY A 753 98.57 -38.72 17.47
CA GLY A 753 97.79 -37.68 18.11
C GLY A 753 98.66 -36.57 18.72
N ARG A 754 98.01 -35.46 19.05
CA ARG A 754 98.64 -34.24 19.57
C ARG A 754 97.88 -33.72 20.78
N VAL A 755 98.58 -33.05 21.70
CA VAL A 755 97.96 -32.33 22.83
C VAL A 755 98.30 -30.85 22.71
N LEU A 756 97.36 -30.07 22.16
CA LEU A 756 97.57 -28.67 21.87
C LEU A 756 96.54 -27.84 22.64
N THR A 757 96.96 -26.90 23.47
CA THR A 757 96.05 -26.01 24.20
C THR A 757 96.67 -24.65 24.49
N ALA A 758 95.84 -23.61 24.55
CA ALA A 758 96.24 -22.29 25.05
C ALA A 758 96.42 -22.25 26.59
N ALA A 759 96.14 -23.34 27.30
CA ALA A 759 96.29 -23.46 28.74
C ALA A 759 97.48 -24.36 29.14
N ALA A 760 97.46 -24.90 30.35
CA ALA A 760 98.50 -25.77 30.88
C ALA A 760 98.31 -27.23 30.44
N VAL A 761 99.41 -27.97 30.28
CA VAL A 761 99.40 -29.41 30.05
C VAL A 761 100.12 -30.13 31.19
N THR A 762 99.49 -31.15 31.75
CA THR A 762 100.11 -32.04 32.75
C THR A 762 100.38 -33.41 32.13
N LEU A 763 101.62 -33.88 32.25
CA LEU A 763 102.13 -35.13 31.70
C LEU A 763 102.76 -36.00 32.79
N ARG A 764 102.56 -37.31 32.68
CA ARG A 764 103.12 -38.31 33.58
C ARG A 764 103.33 -39.64 32.85
N ASN A 765 104.60 -39.99 32.62
CA ASN A 765 105.03 -41.26 31.99
C ASN A 765 104.32 -41.56 30.66
N ASN A 766 104.07 -40.54 29.83
CA ASN A 766 103.25 -40.68 28.62
C ASN A 766 104.08 -41.01 27.39
N GLN A 767 103.45 -41.65 26.41
CA GLN A 767 104.01 -41.79 25.06
C GLN A 767 103.11 -41.07 24.07
N ILE A 768 103.57 -39.94 23.52
CA ILE A 768 102.80 -39.13 22.56
C ILE A 768 103.51 -39.19 21.22
N THR A 769 102.85 -39.77 20.24
CA THR A 769 103.34 -39.89 18.86
C THR A 769 102.37 -39.20 17.93
N LYS A 770 102.83 -38.28 17.08
CA LYS A 770 101.98 -37.49 16.18
C LYS A 770 102.10 -37.93 14.73
#